data_AF-A0A815C5K6-F1
#
_entry.id   AF-A0A815C5K6-F1
#
_cell.length_a   1.000
_cell.length_b   1.000
_cell.length_c   1.000
_cell.angle_alpha   90.00
_cell.angle_beta   90.00
_cell.angle_gamma   90.00
#
_symmetry.space_group_name_H-M   'P 1'
#
loop_
_entity.id
_entity.type
_entity.pdbx_description
1 polymer ?
#
loop_
_entity_poly.entity_id
_entity_poly.type
_entity_poly.pdbx_seq_one_letter_code
_entity_poly.pdbx_strand_id
1 'polypeptide(L)'
;MKYVADGLAVNTALTDLTFTKNNLDSRGAQYFSTALENNRSLINLCLNVNNIGTEGIRYLAKALNNNRTLTTLSVEHNQIDGKGMKYLADALQKNTTITTLNLSNNNIGNEGAQHLAGALEKNTTLTSLILEQSSIGTDGARALAVGYFFSFIKQTLITLNLLNNQIDLAAIEQLADLFQTNNTAIREFSLSQTACDAQGAQCLFNPLHYNNTLTTLTIKSYKIGSKSMSNLADALLYNRTLTTLVFKSVDIGSEGTQYLAKALETNNTLTTLEIVFSKGLAMLSVVWNQIYSEGAQHMPNALNVPVSEVTCSVCADTSQYDQCSANSACGCFHMVGAHNVGICGFLWTSCSTLAPCDSLTNSCAKDDHICVHHPRCNTRPVCYPASMIDPRICPTATVSTSTTNTIPNATEITSTTTTTTITTTTFTTTGAPRNWRFTSGMPIGLRDHVATTLMDGTIMMIGGNNDDNGETNRVILYNSSSETWSNATSMRNARYAHRASILFNGKVLVTGGQRATYITTDSVELYDPSTKKWTSIDSLNHARRYHTATVLSNGKVLIAGGETYSVNYGQISMSAAELYDPFADIWTVTGSLKNNRTRHTACLLKNGKVLVAGGSQLTSELYDPATGLWTTTGSMKQFREGHTMSLLPNGQVLVTGGHSLKSAELYDPLTGNWTFVENMHYARQYHTATVMLDGNVLVAGGYNTTATNRVEFYNPETRKWTTTYERMKHDRHSHTASLLPNGKLLVAGGNSNSYYWRSAELYE
;
A
#
# COMPACT_ATOMS: atom_id res chain seq x y z
N MET A 1 -8.99 -21.91 41.47
CA MET A 1 -7.83 -21.57 40.62
C MET A 1 -6.49 -21.83 41.31
N LYS A 2 -6.18 -21.20 42.45
CA LYS A 2 -4.91 -21.37 43.19
C LYS A 2 -4.33 -22.81 43.20
N TYR A 3 -5.11 -23.81 43.61
CA TYR A 3 -4.63 -25.21 43.66
C TYR A 3 -4.18 -25.78 42.31
N VAL A 4 -4.85 -25.41 41.21
CA VAL A 4 -4.45 -25.83 39.86
C VAL A 4 -3.13 -25.17 39.47
N ALA A 5 -2.94 -23.90 39.81
CA ALA A 5 -1.69 -23.18 39.58
C ALA A 5 -0.54 -23.76 40.43
N ASP A 6 -0.78 -24.10 41.70
CA ASP A 6 0.20 -24.74 42.57
C ASP A 6 0.64 -26.10 41.99
N GLY A 7 -0.32 -26.89 41.47
CA GLY A 7 -0.03 -28.14 40.76
C GLY A 7 0.75 -27.91 39.46
N LEU A 8 0.39 -26.90 38.68
CA LEU A 8 1.08 -26.53 37.44
C LEU A 8 2.53 -26.10 37.69
N ALA A 9 2.80 -25.41 38.79
CA ALA A 9 4.14 -24.91 39.12
C ALA A 9 5.17 -26.05 39.29
N VAL A 10 4.74 -27.22 39.75
CA VAL A 10 5.59 -28.40 39.97
C VAL A 10 5.45 -29.47 38.89
N ASN A 11 4.45 -29.35 38.01
CA ASN A 11 4.23 -30.31 36.94
C ASN A 11 5.34 -30.21 35.89
N THR A 12 5.91 -31.36 35.51
CA THR A 12 7.01 -31.45 34.55
C THR A 12 6.61 -32.13 33.23
N ALA A 13 5.37 -32.61 33.11
CA ALA A 13 4.90 -33.39 31.97
C ALA A 13 3.91 -32.65 31.07
N LEU A 14 3.14 -31.71 31.63
CA LEU A 14 2.08 -31.00 30.93
C LEU A 14 2.69 -29.94 30.00
N THR A 15 2.44 -30.11 28.69
CA THR A 15 2.89 -29.21 27.62
C THR A 15 1.79 -28.28 27.13
N ASP A 16 0.53 -28.70 27.27
CA ASP A 16 -0.63 -28.03 26.70
C ASP A 16 -1.70 -27.80 27.77
N LEU A 17 -2.15 -26.57 27.92
CA LEU A 17 -3.17 -26.22 28.89
C LEU A 17 -4.19 -25.25 28.32
N THR A 18 -5.46 -25.66 28.36
CA THR A 18 -6.59 -24.84 27.93
C THR A 18 -7.56 -24.61 29.08
N PHE A 19 -7.81 -23.34 29.38
CA PHE A 19 -8.85 -22.85 30.28
C PHE A 19 -9.67 -21.82 29.52
N THR A 20 -10.70 -22.24 28.79
CA THR A 20 -11.56 -21.33 28.03
C THR A 20 -12.90 -21.15 28.74
N LYS A 21 -13.46 -19.93 28.79
CA LYS A 21 -14.79 -19.68 29.40
C LYS A 21 -14.91 -20.09 30.87
N ASN A 22 -13.86 -19.88 31.67
CA ASN A 22 -13.78 -20.28 33.08
C ASN A 22 -13.81 -19.10 34.07
N ASN A 23 -14.03 -17.87 33.59
CA ASN A 23 -14.13 -16.65 34.41
C ASN A 23 -12.96 -16.50 35.41
N LEU A 24 -11.73 -16.65 34.93
CA LEU A 24 -10.54 -16.61 35.79
C LEU A 24 -10.39 -15.29 36.55
N ASP A 25 -10.81 -14.17 35.97
CA ASP A 25 -10.54 -12.81 36.47
C ASP A 25 -9.03 -12.50 36.60
N SER A 26 -8.70 -11.29 37.05
CA SER A 26 -7.31 -10.85 37.20
C SER A 26 -6.54 -11.60 38.30
N ARG A 27 -7.21 -12.09 39.35
CA ARG A 27 -6.62 -12.90 40.43
C ARG A 27 -6.38 -14.33 39.95
N GLY A 28 -7.28 -14.91 39.16
CA GLY A 28 -7.03 -16.21 38.53
C GLY A 28 -5.82 -16.16 37.60
N ALA A 29 -5.69 -15.09 36.82
CA ALA A 29 -4.50 -14.84 35.99
C ALA A 29 -3.23 -14.71 36.84
N GLN A 30 -3.28 -13.99 37.96
CA GLN A 30 -2.15 -13.87 38.90
C GLN A 30 -1.64 -15.24 39.36
N TYR A 31 -2.53 -16.16 39.75
CA TYR A 31 -2.11 -17.50 40.17
C TYR A 31 -1.42 -18.25 39.03
N PHE A 32 -1.95 -18.20 37.82
CA PHE A 32 -1.28 -18.78 36.65
C PHE A 32 0.09 -18.16 36.39
N SER A 33 0.21 -16.83 36.47
CA SER A 33 1.47 -16.14 36.30
C SER A 33 2.54 -16.61 37.29
N THR A 34 2.19 -16.77 38.57
CA THR A 34 3.12 -17.30 39.59
C THR A 34 3.54 -18.74 39.27
N ALA A 35 2.65 -19.57 38.74
CA ALA A 35 3.00 -20.91 38.31
C ALA A 35 3.94 -20.91 37.09
N LEU A 36 3.69 -20.04 36.11
CA LEU A 36 4.49 -19.92 34.88
C LEU A 36 5.92 -19.42 35.13
N GLU A 37 6.16 -18.68 36.23
CA GLU A 37 7.52 -18.29 36.63
C GLU A 37 8.40 -19.52 36.95
N ASN A 38 7.81 -20.62 37.42
CA ASN A 38 8.51 -21.83 37.85
C ASN A 38 8.34 -23.02 36.90
N ASN A 39 7.23 -23.08 36.18
CA ASN A 39 6.97 -24.17 35.24
C ASN A 39 7.99 -24.14 34.08
N ARG A 40 8.48 -25.33 33.69
CA ARG A 40 9.45 -25.54 32.61
C ARG A 40 8.98 -26.57 31.57
N SER A 41 7.73 -27.01 31.63
CA SER A 41 7.18 -28.02 30.73
C SER A 41 6.14 -27.45 29.76
N LEU A 42 5.44 -26.40 30.18
CA LEU A 42 4.32 -25.85 29.43
C LEU A 42 4.81 -25.06 28.21
N ILE A 43 4.25 -25.42 27.06
CA ILE A 43 4.57 -24.90 25.72
C ILE A 43 3.40 -24.08 25.19
N ASN A 44 2.16 -24.56 25.39
CA ASN A 44 0.94 -23.96 24.86
C ASN A 44 -0.04 -23.62 25.98
N LEU A 45 -0.47 -22.36 26.05
CA LEU A 45 -1.43 -21.87 27.03
C LEU A 45 -2.57 -21.12 26.36
N CYS A 46 -3.79 -21.63 26.52
CA CYS A 46 -5.02 -21.00 26.05
C CYS A 46 -5.88 -20.56 27.25
N LEU A 47 -6.10 -19.25 27.38
CA LEU A 47 -6.89 -18.62 28.42
C LEU A 47 -8.06 -17.81 27.84
N ASN A 48 -8.63 -18.24 26.73
CA ASN A 48 -9.64 -17.46 26.01
C ASN A 48 -10.93 -17.25 26.83
N VAL A 49 -11.58 -16.10 26.71
CA VAL A 49 -12.88 -15.81 27.33
C VAL A 49 -12.86 -15.95 28.87
N ASN A 50 -11.94 -15.27 29.56
CA ASN A 50 -11.82 -15.37 31.03
C ASN A 50 -11.84 -14.06 31.80
N ASN A 51 -12.11 -12.95 31.12
CA ASN A 51 -12.21 -11.63 31.76
C ASN A 51 -10.93 -11.26 32.55
N ILE A 52 -9.75 -11.58 31.99
CA ILE A 52 -8.45 -11.34 32.62
C ILE A 52 -8.20 -9.84 32.83
N GLY A 53 -8.59 -9.01 31.86
CA GLY A 53 -8.45 -7.56 31.88
C GLY A 53 -7.00 -7.06 31.95
N THR A 54 -6.86 -5.75 32.10
CA THR A 54 -5.57 -5.04 32.19
C THR A 54 -4.66 -5.55 33.30
N GLU A 55 -5.21 -5.77 34.50
CA GLU A 55 -4.42 -6.24 35.65
C GLU A 55 -3.99 -7.70 35.51
N GLY A 56 -4.85 -8.56 34.97
CA GLY A 56 -4.50 -9.95 34.75
C GLY A 56 -3.39 -10.12 33.71
N ILE A 57 -3.44 -9.36 32.61
CA ILE A 57 -2.39 -9.42 31.58
C ILE A 57 -1.06 -8.84 32.09
N ARG A 58 -1.09 -7.87 33.01
CA ARG A 58 0.11 -7.36 33.70
C ARG A 58 0.85 -8.46 34.45
N TYR A 59 0.13 -9.34 35.15
CA TYR A 59 0.74 -10.49 35.82
C TYR A 59 1.32 -11.49 34.82
N LEU A 60 0.59 -11.80 33.74
CA LEU A 60 1.07 -12.71 32.70
C LEU A 60 2.34 -12.16 32.02
N ALA A 61 2.36 -10.88 31.68
CA ALA A 61 3.52 -10.19 31.13
C ALA A 61 4.75 -10.29 32.07
N LYS A 62 4.54 -10.14 33.38
CA LYS A 62 5.61 -10.34 34.37
C LYS A 62 6.18 -11.76 34.31
N ALA A 63 5.33 -12.77 34.25
CA ALA A 63 5.77 -14.16 34.15
C ALA A 63 6.53 -14.45 32.84
N LEU A 64 6.07 -13.89 31.71
CA LEU A 64 6.71 -14.06 30.40
C LEU A 64 8.14 -13.51 30.35
N ASN A 65 8.50 -12.51 31.17
CA ASN A 65 9.88 -12.03 31.26
C ASN A 65 10.86 -13.11 31.75
N ASN A 66 10.38 -14.10 32.50
CA ASN A 66 11.20 -15.15 33.11
C ASN A 66 10.94 -16.54 32.51
N ASN A 67 9.74 -16.79 31.99
CA ASN A 67 9.42 -18.06 31.35
C ASN A 67 10.22 -18.21 30.04
N ARG A 68 10.75 -19.41 29.80
CA ARG A 68 11.59 -19.76 28.64
C ARG A 68 11.11 -21.02 27.93
N THR A 69 9.86 -21.41 28.13
CA THR A 69 9.31 -22.67 27.58
C THR A 69 8.01 -22.44 26.84
N LEU A 70 7.22 -21.45 27.25
CA LEU A 70 5.99 -21.08 26.59
C LEU A 70 6.30 -20.49 25.21
N THR A 71 5.68 -21.07 24.19
CA THR A 71 5.81 -20.66 22.79
C THR A 71 4.49 -20.14 22.22
N THR A 72 3.36 -20.66 22.71
CA THR A 72 2.02 -20.23 22.29
C THR A 72 1.24 -19.68 23.47
N LEU A 73 0.75 -18.45 23.33
CA LEU A 73 -0.18 -17.84 24.27
C LEU A 73 -1.44 -17.36 23.52
N SER A 74 -2.60 -17.82 23.96
CA SER A 74 -3.90 -17.33 23.48
C SER A 74 -4.66 -16.71 24.65
N VAL A 75 -4.98 -15.43 24.53
CA VAL A 75 -5.77 -14.65 25.50
C VAL A 75 -6.92 -13.94 24.78
N GLU A 76 -7.52 -14.61 23.81
CA GLU A 76 -8.64 -14.09 23.05
C GLU A 76 -9.82 -13.71 23.96
N HIS A 77 -10.50 -12.61 23.65
CA HIS A 77 -11.73 -12.19 24.32
C HIS A 77 -11.58 -12.07 25.85
N ASN A 78 -10.57 -11.33 26.29
CA ASN A 78 -10.23 -11.15 27.70
C ASN A 78 -10.33 -9.70 28.20
N GLN A 79 -10.93 -8.80 27.40
CA GLN A 79 -11.09 -7.40 27.72
C GLN A 79 -9.75 -6.69 28.00
N ILE A 80 -8.69 -7.08 27.29
CA ILE A 80 -7.38 -6.42 27.35
C ILE A 80 -7.46 -5.10 26.60
N ASP A 81 -7.07 -4.00 27.25
CA ASP A 81 -7.05 -2.65 26.68
C ASP A 81 -5.62 -2.20 26.28
N GLY A 82 -5.50 -1.01 25.70
CA GLY A 82 -4.21 -0.44 25.31
C GLY A 82 -3.18 -0.35 26.45
N LYS A 83 -3.63 -0.08 27.68
CA LYS A 83 -2.77 -0.06 28.88
C LYS A 83 -2.26 -1.46 29.22
N GLY A 84 -3.14 -2.47 29.12
CA GLY A 84 -2.76 -3.88 29.29
C GLY A 84 -1.72 -4.30 28.25
N MET A 85 -1.90 -3.84 27.02
CA MET A 85 -0.97 -4.12 25.93
C MET A 85 0.41 -3.52 26.11
N LYS A 86 0.54 -2.37 26.80
CA LYS A 86 1.86 -1.84 27.18
C LYS A 86 2.68 -2.86 27.97
N TYR A 87 2.08 -3.48 28.99
CA TYR A 87 2.79 -4.47 29.81
C TYR A 87 3.21 -5.70 28.99
N LEU A 88 2.31 -6.19 28.14
CA LEU A 88 2.61 -7.36 27.30
C LEU A 88 3.69 -7.03 26.26
N ALA A 89 3.63 -5.86 25.63
CA ALA A 89 4.64 -5.38 24.69
C ALA A 89 6.03 -5.26 25.34
N ASP A 90 6.12 -4.72 26.55
CA ASP A 90 7.38 -4.63 27.31
C ASP A 90 7.97 -6.01 27.62
N ALA A 91 7.11 -7.01 27.88
CA ALA A 91 7.55 -8.38 28.08
C ALA A 91 8.01 -9.05 26.77
N LEU A 92 7.30 -8.83 25.67
CA LEU A 92 7.65 -9.36 24.35
C LEU A 92 9.00 -8.83 23.83
N GLN A 93 9.38 -7.61 24.17
CA GLN A 93 10.72 -7.08 23.82
C GLN A 93 11.87 -7.90 24.43
N LYS A 94 11.63 -8.62 25.53
CA LYS A 94 12.64 -9.41 26.25
C LYS A 94 12.45 -10.91 26.12
N ASN A 95 11.22 -11.34 25.88
CA ASN A 95 10.90 -12.74 25.74
C ASN A 95 11.41 -13.26 24.39
N THR A 96 12.10 -14.38 24.42
CA THR A 96 12.72 -15.00 23.24
C THR A 96 12.15 -16.40 22.97
N THR A 97 10.93 -16.69 23.41
CA THR A 97 10.35 -18.03 23.28
C THR A 97 8.96 -18.03 22.68
N ILE A 98 8.16 -16.98 22.93
CA ILE A 98 6.84 -16.82 22.32
C ILE A 98 7.01 -16.66 20.81
N THR A 99 6.39 -17.57 20.07
CA THR A 99 6.30 -17.60 18.61
C THR A 99 4.88 -17.29 18.15
N THR A 100 3.86 -17.70 18.91
CA THR A 100 2.45 -17.49 18.56
C THR A 100 1.70 -16.74 19.65
N LEU A 101 1.08 -15.62 19.28
CA LEU A 101 0.28 -14.80 20.18
C LEU A 101 -1.08 -14.49 19.58
N ASN A 102 -2.14 -15.02 20.21
CA ASN A 102 -3.52 -14.71 19.86
C ASN A 102 -4.14 -13.72 20.86
N LEU A 103 -4.44 -12.54 20.35
CA LEU A 103 -4.99 -11.39 21.07
C LEU A 103 -6.38 -10.99 20.56
N SER A 104 -7.01 -11.82 19.73
CA SER A 104 -8.26 -11.48 19.06
C SER A 104 -9.39 -11.13 20.05
N ASN A 105 -10.37 -10.37 19.58
CA ASN A 105 -11.55 -9.98 20.36
C ASN A 105 -11.23 -9.22 21.67
N ASN A 106 -10.14 -8.43 21.70
CA ASN A 106 -9.79 -7.55 22.83
C ASN A 106 -9.97 -6.06 22.45
N ASN A 107 -9.89 -5.15 23.43
CA ASN A 107 -10.07 -3.71 23.18
C ASN A 107 -8.72 -2.99 23.05
N ILE A 108 -7.82 -3.51 22.22
CA ILE A 108 -6.42 -3.09 22.12
C ILE A 108 -6.31 -1.63 21.66
N GLY A 109 -7.08 -1.24 20.65
CA GLY A 109 -7.10 0.12 20.15
C GLY A 109 -5.80 0.55 19.45
N ASN A 110 -5.75 1.81 18.99
CA ASN A 110 -4.55 2.38 18.36
C ASN A 110 -3.36 2.45 19.34
N GLU A 111 -3.61 2.81 20.60
CA GLU A 111 -2.58 2.90 21.63
C GLU A 111 -1.90 1.55 21.88
N GLY A 112 -2.68 0.47 22.03
CA GLY A 112 -2.11 -0.86 22.23
C GLY A 112 -1.36 -1.38 21.00
N ALA A 113 -1.84 -1.06 19.78
CA ALA A 113 -1.15 -1.39 18.54
C ALA A 113 0.20 -0.65 18.40
N GLN A 114 0.30 0.60 18.86
CA GLN A 114 1.58 1.33 18.93
C GLN A 114 2.58 0.68 19.90
N HIS A 115 2.11 0.20 21.05
CA HIS A 115 2.97 -0.56 21.96
C HIS A 115 3.45 -1.88 21.35
N LEU A 116 2.56 -2.61 20.66
CA LEU A 116 2.94 -3.82 19.93
C LEU A 116 3.96 -3.53 18.83
N ALA A 117 3.79 -2.45 18.08
CA ALA A 117 4.74 -2.03 17.05
C ALA A 117 6.16 -1.86 17.63
N GLY A 118 6.30 -1.15 18.75
CA GLY A 118 7.59 -1.00 19.43
C GLY A 118 8.16 -2.32 20.00
N ALA A 119 7.31 -3.32 20.25
CA ALA A 119 7.77 -4.66 20.60
C ALA A 119 8.30 -5.43 19.38
N LEU A 120 7.62 -5.33 18.23
CA LEU A 120 8.02 -5.98 16.97
C LEU A 120 9.34 -5.43 16.42
N GLU A 121 9.70 -4.19 16.73
CA GLU A 121 11.02 -3.62 16.41
C GLU A 121 12.20 -4.35 17.08
N LYS A 122 11.95 -5.05 18.18
CA LYS A 122 13.00 -5.69 19.01
C LYS A 122 12.82 -7.19 19.18
N ASN A 123 11.62 -7.70 19.00
CA ASN A 123 11.34 -9.12 19.16
C ASN A 123 11.81 -9.91 17.93
N THR A 124 12.60 -10.96 18.17
CA THR A 124 13.19 -11.82 17.13
C THR A 124 12.56 -13.20 17.05
N THR A 125 11.46 -13.47 17.75
CA THR A 125 10.92 -14.84 17.87
C THR A 125 9.46 -14.98 17.49
N LEU A 126 8.68 -13.91 17.54
CA LEU A 126 7.26 -13.93 17.25
C LEU A 126 7.04 -14.14 15.75
N THR A 127 6.46 -15.29 15.41
CA THR A 127 6.16 -15.69 14.04
C THR A 127 4.69 -15.53 13.69
N SER A 128 3.78 -15.53 14.65
CA SER A 128 2.34 -15.41 14.42
C SER A 128 1.69 -14.44 15.42
N LEU A 129 1.06 -13.40 14.88
CA LEU A 129 0.33 -12.39 15.63
C LEU A 129 -1.10 -12.27 15.12
N ILE A 130 -2.05 -12.61 15.97
CA ILE A 130 -3.48 -12.62 15.64
C ILE A 130 -4.18 -11.51 16.43
N LEU A 131 -4.70 -10.52 15.72
CA LEU A 131 -5.32 -9.29 16.25
C LEU A 131 -6.73 -9.09 15.67
N GLU A 132 -7.43 -10.17 15.35
CA GLU A 132 -8.77 -10.07 14.79
C GLU A 132 -9.73 -9.37 15.77
N GLN A 133 -10.57 -8.47 15.27
CA GLN A 133 -11.58 -7.75 16.07
C GLN A 133 -11.00 -7.12 17.33
N SER A 134 -9.88 -6.38 17.18
CA SER A 134 -9.12 -5.83 18.31
C SER A 134 -9.27 -4.31 18.47
N SER A 135 -10.30 -3.74 17.85
CA SER A 135 -10.56 -2.29 17.80
C SER A 135 -9.40 -1.46 17.24
N ILE A 136 -8.56 -2.04 16.38
CA ILE A 136 -7.42 -1.34 15.77
C ILE A 136 -7.96 -0.44 14.65
N GLY A 137 -7.60 0.84 14.72
CA GLY A 137 -7.91 1.85 13.70
C GLY A 137 -6.72 2.17 12.80
N THR A 138 -6.87 3.22 12.00
CA THR A 138 -5.85 3.74 11.07
C THR A 138 -4.47 3.91 11.70
N ASP A 139 -4.38 4.65 12.81
CA ASP A 139 -3.08 4.95 13.44
C ASP A 139 -2.42 3.71 14.03
N GLY A 140 -3.22 2.76 14.53
CA GLY A 140 -2.70 1.50 15.07
C GLY A 140 -2.18 0.58 13.97
N ALA A 141 -2.92 0.45 12.87
CA ALA A 141 -2.51 -0.31 11.70
C ALA A 141 -1.24 0.27 11.05
N ARG A 142 -1.16 1.61 10.93
CA ARG A 142 0.07 2.31 10.51
C ARG A 142 1.23 2.02 11.45
N ALA A 143 1.00 2.10 12.76
CA ALA A 143 2.06 1.81 13.72
C ALA A 143 2.58 0.38 13.56
N LEU A 144 1.71 -0.62 13.38
CA LEU A 144 2.13 -2.00 13.13
C LEU A 144 2.93 -2.15 11.83
N ALA A 145 2.52 -1.47 10.75
CA ALA A 145 3.28 -1.44 9.49
C ALA A 145 4.68 -0.84 9.71
N VAL A 146 4.76 0.31 10.38
CA VAL A 146 6.00 1.01 10.72
C VAL A 146 6.89 0.14 11.62
N GLY A 147 6.41 -0.32 12.78
CA GLY A 147 7.23 -1.09 13.71
C GLY A 147 7.79 -2.38 13.10
N TYR A 148 7.09 -2.95 12.12
CA TYR A 148 7.60 -4.07 11.35
C TYR A 148 8.63 -3.64 10.29
N PHE A 149 8.35 -2.58 9.52
CA PHE A 149 9.23 -2.04 8.47
C PHE A 149 10.56 -1.50 9.00
N PHE A 150 10.55 -0.84 10.17
CA PHE A 150 11.71 -0.18 10.78
C PHE A 150 12.50 -1.09 11.74
N SER A 151 12.15 -2.38 11.82
CA SER A 151 12.86 -3.33 12.68
C SER A 151 14.32 -3.50 12.24
N PHE A 152 15.27 -3.22 13.13
CA PHE A 152 16.73 -3.34 12.87
C PHE A 152 17.23 -4.79 12.96
N ILE A 153 16.33 -5.74 13.16
CA ILE A 153 16.59 -7.17 13.37
C ILE A 153 15.89 -7.99 12.29
N LYS A 154 16.36 -9.22 12.08
CA LYS A 154 15.73 -10.16 11.13
C LYS A 154 14.26 -10.32 11.49
N GLN A 155 13.38 -9.92 10.58
CA GLN A 155 11.95 -10.07 10.73
C GLN A 155 11.58 -11.57 10.81
N THR A 156 10.79 -11.92 11.81
CA THR A 156 10.35 -13.30 12.06
C THR A 156 8.85 -13.50 11.91
N LEU A 157 8.07 -12.42 11.80
CA LEU A 157 6.62 -12.51 11.67
C LEU A 157 6.24 -13.09 10.31
N ILE A 158 5.66 -14.27 10.34
CA ILE A 158 5.16 -15.03 9.19
C ILE A 158 3.66 -14.76 9.01
N THR A 159 2.91 -14.68 10.10
CA THR A 159 1.45 -14.54 10.09
C THR A 159 1.02 -13.26 10.80
N LEU A 160 0.26 -12.41 10.10
CA LEU A 160 -0.38 -11.23 10.64
C LEU A 160 -1.87 -11.23 10.28
N ASN A 161 -2.74 -11.39 11.29
CA ASN A 161 -4.19 -11.33 11.12
C ASN A 161 -4.78 -10.06 11.74
N LEU A 162 -5.35 -9.19 10.90
CA LEU A 162 -6.00 -7.94 11.23
C LEU A 162 -7.49 -7.92 10.82
N LEU A 163 -8.14 -9.09 10.66
CA LEU A 163 -9.56 -9.16 10.32
C LEU A 163 -10.44 -8.40 11.33
N ASN A 164 -11.57 -7.88 10.87
CA ASN A 164 -12.60 -7.18 11.64
C ASN A 164 -12.10 -5.97 12.46
N ASN A 165 -11.01 -5.32 12.03
CA ASN A 165 -10.55 -4.04 12.56
C ASN A 165 -11.04 -2.87 11.69
N GLN A 166 -11.03 -1.64 12.24
CA GLN A 166 -11.54 -0.42 11.59
C GLN A 166 -10.42 0.31 10.85
N ILE A 167 -9.86 -0.33 9.82
CA ILE A 167 -8.69 0.16 9.08
C ILE A 167 -9.16 0.87 7.80
N ASP A 168 -8.73 2.12 7.59
CA ASP A 168 -9.03 2.90 6.39
C ASP A 168 -8.05 2.66 5.23
N LEU A 169 -8.30 3.31 4.09
CA LEU A 169 -7.47 3.22 2.89
C LEU A 169 -6.00 3.62 3.13
N ALA A 170 -5.74 4.70 3.86
CA ALA A 170 -4.39 5.22 4.07
C ALA A 170 -3.53 4.26 4.92
N ALA A 171 -4.15 3.55 5.86
CA ALA A 171 -3.49 2.48 6.60
C ALA A 171 -3.33 1.21 5.75
N ILE A 172 -4.29 0.87 4.88
CA ILE A 172 -4.16 -0.25 3.93
C ILE A 172 -2.98 -0.02 2.97
N GLU A 173 -2.80 1.19 2.45
CA GLU A 173 -1.67 1.54 1.58
C GLU A 173 -0.32 1.29 2.27
N GLN A 174 -0.20 1.69 3.54
CA GLN A 174 1.03 1.46 4.30
C GLN A 174 1.24 -0.01 4.69
N LEU A 175 0.17 -0.75 4.97
CA LEU A 175 0.25 -2.20 5.15
C LEU A 175 0.63 -2.90 3.84
N ALA A 176 0.19 -2.38 2.69
CA ALA A 176 0.53 -2.89 1.38
C ALA A 176 2.00 -2.68 1.02
N ASP A 177 2.64 -1.61 1.52
CA ASP A 177 4.08 -1.37 1.35
C ASP A 177 4.94 -2.49 1.98
N LEU A 178 4.42 -3.19 3.00
CA LEU A 178 5.08 -4.38 3.55
C LEU A 178 5.33 -5.45 2.49
N PHE A 179 4.48 -5.53 1.46
CA PHE A 179 4.57 -6.53 0.40
C PHE A 179 5.30 -6.03 -0.85
N GLN A 180 5.47 -4.71 -1.01
CA GLN A 180 6.25 -4.11 -2.10
C GLN A 180 7.76 -4.27 -1.87
N THR A 181 8.17 -4.28 -0.60
CA THR A 181 9.56 -4.50 -0.23
C THR A 181 9.77 -6.01 -0.06
N ASN A 182 10.72 -6.61 -0.81
CA ASN A 182 11.06 -8.03 -0.70
C ASN A 182 11.76 -8.39 0.64
N ASN A 183 11.49 -7.62 1.69
CA ASN A 183 12.13 -7.69 3.00
C ASN A 183 11.19 -8.24 4.09
N THR A 184 9.95 -8.63 3.74
CA THR A 184 9.00 -9.19 4.71
C THR A 184 9.12 -10.71 4.87
N ALA A 185 9.16 -11.17 6.12
CA ALA A 185 8.95 -12.59 6.44
C ALA A 185 7.49 -13.04 6.32
N ILE A 186 6.53 -12.12 6.15
CA ILE A 186 5.11 -12.43 6.14
C ILE A 186 4.79 -13.35 4.96
N ARG A 187 4.17 -14.49 5.26
CA ARG A 187 3.63 -15.49 4.34
C ARG A 187 2.11 -15.51 4.37
N GLU A 188 1.52 -15.17 5.51
CA GLU A 188 0.09 -15.19 5.72
C GLU A 188 -0.41 -13.83 6.21
N PHE A 189 -1.27 -13.20 5.42
CA PHE A 189 -1.84 -11.90 5.74
C PHE A 189 -3.35 -11.94 5.66
N SER A 190 -4.02 -11.42 6.70
CA SER A 190 -5.47 -11.34 6.75
C SER A 190 -5.92 -9.94 7.11
N LEU A 191 -6.85 -9.38 6.33
CA LEU A 191 -7.35 -8.02 6.48
C LEU A 191 -8.86 -7.97 6.20
N SER A 192 -9.59 -7.18 6.98
CA SER A 192 -10.94 -6.77 6.60
C SER A 192 -10.95 -5.38 6.00
N GLN A 193 -11.68 -5.21 4.91
CA GLN A 193 -11.89 -3.91 4.30
C GLN A 193 -13.06 -3.23 5.01
N THR A 194 -12.76 -2.24 5.84
CA THR A 194 -13.77 -1.38 6.48
C THR A 194 -13.74 0.01 5.87
N ALA A 195 -14.85 0.37 5.22
CA ALA A 195 -15.11 1.61 4.47
C ALA A 195 -14.46 1.69 3.05
N CYS A 196 -15.29 1.35 2.05
CA CYS A 196 -15.28 1.61 0.59
C CYS A 196 -13.95 2.05 -0.06
N ASP A 197 -13.42 1.44 -1.11
CA ASP A 197 -14.03 0.92 -2.35
C ASP A 197 -13.02 0.01 -3.14
N ALA A 198 -13.19 -0.15 -4.46
CA ALA A 198 -12.26 -0.85 -5.35
C ALA A 198 -10.78 -0.45 -5.13
N GLN A 199 -10.53 0.80 -4.71
CA GLN A 199 -9.20 1.34 -4.52
C GLN A 199 -8.43 0.64 -3.39
N GLY A 200 -9.08 0.31 -2.27
CA GLY A 200 -8.43 -0.41 -1.17
C GLY A 200 -8.01 -1.83 -1.54
N ALA A 201 -8.86 -2.55 -2.28
CA ALA A 201 -8.51 -3.86 -2.83
C ALA A 201 -7.39 -3.75 -3.88
N GLN A 202 -7.43 -2.70 -4.72
CA GLN A 202 -6.35 -2.41 -5.67
C GLN A 202 -5.01 -2.14 -4.96
N CYS A 203 -5.01 -1.40 -3.85
CA CYS A 203 -3.78 -1.15 -3.07
C CYS A 203 -3.17 -2.44 -2.50
N LEU A 204 -3.98 -3.44 -2.17
CA LEU A 204 -3.50 -4.76 -1.73
C LEU A 204 -3.05 -5.66 -2.88
N PHE A 205 -3.72 -5.60 -4.03
CA PHE A 205 -3.41 -6.45 -5.18
C PHE A 205 -2.22 -5.96 -6.00
N ASN A 206 -1.98 -4.65 -6.07
CA ASN A 206 -0.85 -4.08 -6.82
C ASN A 206 0.50 -4.64 -6.35
N PRO A 207 0.82 -4.68 -5.03
CA PRO A 207 2.05 -5.30 -4.53
C PRO A 207 2.22 -6.78 -4.90
N LEU A 208 1.12 -7.53 -5.10
CA LEU A 208 1.20 -8.95 -5.45
C LEU A 208 1.91 -9.21 -6.78
N HIS A 209 2.00 -8.22 -7.67
CA HIS A 209 2.78 -8.34 -8.91
C HIS A 209 4.27 -8.58 -8.64
N TYR A 210 4.79 -7.99 -7.56
CA TYR A 210 6.22 -7.99 -7.25
C TYR A 210 6.54 -8.82 -6.00
N ASN A 211 5.53 -9.08 -5.17
CA ASN A 211 5.68 -9.84 -3.95
C ASN A 211 6.03 -11.30 -4.25
N ASN A 212 7.11 -11.78 -3.62
CA ASN A 212 7.62 -13.14 -3.73
C ASN A 212 7.65 -13.87 -2.38
N THR A 213 6.86 -13.41 -1.41
CA THR A 213 6.86 -13.95 -0.05
C THR A 213 5.50 -14.46 0.36
N LEU A 214 4.42 -13.73 0.07
CA LEU A 214 3.08 -14.06 0.49
C LEU A 214 2.59 -15.35 -0.18
N THR A 215 2.18 -16.31 0.64
CA THR A 215 1.60 -17.60 0.23
C THR A 215 0.10 -17.65 0.44
N THR A 216 -0.40 -16.94 1.47
CA THR A 216 -1.80 -16.93 1.87
C THR A 216 -2.31 -15.51 2.05
N LEU A 217 -3.35 -15.15 1.32
CA LEU A 217 -4.04 -13.86 1.46
C LEU A 217 -5.50 -14.09 1.79
N THR A 218 -5.94 -13.60 2.95
CA THR A 218 -7.37 -13.60 3.35
C THR A 218 -7.91 -12.19 3.34
N ILE A 219 -8.94 -11.95 2.53
CA ILE A 219 -9.62 -10.66 2.45
C ILE A 219 -11.08 -10.86 2.83
N LYS A 220 -11.53 -10.07 3.80
CA LYS A 220 -12.95 -9.94 4.10
C LYS A 220 -13.44 -8.57 3.63
N SER A 221 -14.28 -8.52 2.61
CA SER A 221 -14.80 -7.26 2.07
C SER A 221 -16.21 -7.48 1.54
N TYR A 222 -17.11 -6.53 1.77
CA TYR A 222 -18.48 -6.63 1.25
C TYR A 222 -18.57 -6.36 -0.27
N LYS A 223 -17.57 -5.70 -0.88
CA LYS A 223 -17.56 -5.36 -2.32
C LYS A 223 -16.15 -5.06 -2.82
N ILE A 224 -15.60 -5.94 -3.66
CA ILE A 224 -14.24 -5.77 -4.22
C ILE A 224 -14.26 -4.99 -5.56
N GLY A 225 -15.32 -5.14 -6.35
CA GLY A 225 -15.49 -4.45 -7.64
C GLY A 225 -14.69 -5.09 -8.79
N SER A 226 -15.21 -4.99 -10.03
CA SER A 226 -14.62 -5.66 -11.19
C SER A 226 -13.21 -5.16 -11.55
N LYS A 227 -12.93 -3.87 -11.34
CA LYS A 227 -11.59 -3.29 -11.61
C LYS A 227 -10.50 -3.86 -10.70
N SER A 228 -10.80 -4.06 -9.43
CA SER A 228 -9.83 -4.64 -8.48
C SER A 228 -9.64 -6.12 -8.73
N MET A 229 -10.71 -6.83 -9.10
CA MET A 229 -10.62 -8.22 -9.57
C MET A 229 -9.79 -8.36 -10.86
N SER A 230 -9.87 -7.40 -11.79
CA SER A 230 -8.97 -7.34 -12.95
C SER A 230 -7.51 -7.18 -12.52
N ASN A 231 -7.21 -6.30 -11.57
CA ASN A 231 -5.82 -6.11 -11.10
C ASN A 231 -5.28 -7.35 -10.35
N LEU A 232 -6.14 -8.03 -9.59
CA LEU A 232 -5.80 -9.31 -8.97
C LEU A 232 -5.54 -10.38 -10.02
N ALA A 233 -6.42 -10.49 -11.03
CA ALA A 233 -6.24 -11.42 -12.14
C ALA A 233 -4.90 -11.17 -12.85
N ASP A 234 -4.59 -9.90 -13.15
CA ASP A 234 -3.29 -9.50 -13.72
C ASP A 234 -2.13 -9.86 -12.78
N ALA A 235 -2.26 -9.61 -11.47
CA ALA A 235 -1.23 -9.97 -10.50
C ALA A 235 -0.97 -11.47 -10.45
N LEU A 236 -2.03 -12.29 -10.52
CA LEU A 236 -1.93 -13.75 -10.55
C LEU A 236 -1.22 -14.26 -11.81
N LEU A 237 -1.21 -13.52 -12.92
CA LEU A 237 -0.43 -13.90 -14.11
C LEU A 237 1.08 -13.92 -13.83
N TYR A 238 1.56 -13.09 -12.89
CA TYR A 238 2.98 -12.92 -12.60
C TYR A 238 3.40 -13.46 -11.23
N ASN A 239 2.51 -13.44 -10.24
CA ASN A 239 2.79 -13.97 -8.92
C ASN A 239 3.03 -15.49 -9.00
N ARG A 240 4.09 -15.97 -8.34
CA ARG A 240 4.47 -17.39 -8.33
C ARG A 240 4.52 -17.99 -6.91
N THR A 241 4.10 -17.23 -5.91
CA THR A 241 4.26 -17.59 -4.49
C THR A 241 2.94 -17.73 -3.77
N LEU A 242 1.91 -17.02 -4.22
CA LEU A 242 0.56 -17.10 -3.68
C LEU A 242 -0.06 -18.45 -4.05
N THR A 243 -0.35 -19.25 -3.03
CA THR A 243 -0.92 -20.60 -3.17
C THR A 243 -2.35 -20.66 -2.66
N THR A 244 -2.71 -19.80 -1.70
CA THR A 244 -4.01 -19.77 -1.05
C THR A 244 -4.60 -18.35 -1.09
N LEU A 245 -5.80 -18.23 -1.64
CA LEU A 245 -6.56 -16.99 -1.67
C LEU A 245 -7.95 -17.23 -1.07
N VAL A 246 -8.29 -16.47 -0.04
CA VAL A 246 -9.55 -16.61 0.69
C VAL A 246 -10.32 -15.30 0.67
N PHE A 247 -11.53 -15.34 0.13
CA PHE A 247 -12.49 -14.25 0.12
C PHE A 247 -13.62 -14.53 1.09
N LYS A 248 -13.72 -13.76 2.18
CA LYS A 248 -14.79 -13.90 3.18
C LYS A 248 -15.86 -12.82 3.02
N SER A 249 -17.12 -13.23 2.91
CA SER A 249 -18.29 -12.34 2.81
C SER A 249 -18.26 -11.37 1.61
N VAL A 250 -17.84 -11.86 0.43
CA VAL A 250 -17.54 -11.01 -0.73
C VAL A 250 -18.62 -11.04 -1.82
N ASP A 251 -18.88 -9.87 -2.42
CA ASP A 251 -19.48 -9.73 -3.76
C ASP A 251 -18.40 -9.35 -4.79
N ILE A 252 -18.10 -10.29 -5.69
CA ILE A 252 -17.11 -10.16 -6.77
C ILE A 252 -17.71 -9.73 -8.11
N GLY A 253 -19.04 -9.80 -8.27
CA GLY A 253 -19.73 -9.53 -9.55
C GLY A 253 -19.39 -10.51 -10.69
N SER A 254 -20.20 -10.50 -11.75
CA SER A 254 -20.03 -11.38 -12.93
C SER A 254 -18.74 -11.08 -13.70
N GLU A 255 -18.44 -9.80 -13.96
CA GLU A 255 -17.20 -9.38 -14.63
C GLU A 255 -15.94 -9.73 -13.83
N GLY A 256 -15.97 -9.52 -12.51
CA GLY A 256 -14.85 -9.88 -11.63
C GLY A 256 -14.60 -11.38 -11.59
N THR A 257 -15.67 -12.18 -11.67
CA THR A 257 -15.59 -13.64 -11.79
C THR A 257 -14.93 -14.06 -13.10
N GLN A 258 -15.24 -13.39 -14.23
CA GLN A 258 -14.61 -13.66 -15.52
C GLN A 258 -13.11 -13.37 -15.52
N TYR A 259 -12.69 -12.24 -14.95
CA TYR A 259 -11.26 -11.91 -14.81
C TYR A 259 -10.51 -12.97 -13.99
N LEU A 260 -11.08 -13.38 -12.85
CA LEU A 260 -10.48 -14.40 -12.01
C LEU A 260 -10.40 -15.75 -12.74
N ALA A 261 -11.48 -16.18 -13.39
CA ALA A 261 -11.50 -17.40 -14.19
C ALA A 261 -10.40 -17.41 -15.26
N LYS A 262 -10.22 -16.28 -15.96
CA LYS A 262 -9.19 -16.15 -17.00
C LYS A 262 -7.77 -16.24 -16.44
N ALA A 263 -7.51 -15.65 -15.28
CA ALA A 263 -6.21 -15.76 -14.62
C ALA A 263 -5.91 -17.20 -14.19
N LEU A 264 -6.90 -17.93 -13.70
CA LEU A 264 -6.76 -19.34 -13.27
C LEU A 264 -6.45 -20.30 -14.42
N GLU A 265 -6.77 -19.97 -15.67
CA GLU A 265 -6.37 -20.78 -16.83
C GLU A 265 -4.85 -20.86 -17.00
N THR A 266 -4.12 -19.85 -16.53
CA THR A 266 -2.67 -19.71 -16.75
C THR A 266 -1.85 -19.75 -15.47
N ASN A 267 -2.46 -19.42 -14.32
CA ASN A 267 -1.81 -19.51 -13.03
C ASN A 267 -1.78 -20.98 -12.56
N ASN A 268 -0.58 -21.49 -12.32
CA ASN A 268 -0.34 -22.86 -11.85
C ASN A 268 0.18 -22.92 -10.40
N THR A 269 0.17 -21.79 -9.68
CA THR A 269 0.70 -21.69 -8.32
C THR A 269 -0.40 -21.62 -7.27
N LEU A 270 -1.55 -21.04 -7.61
CA LEU A 270 -2.72 -20.99 -6.75
C LEU A 270 -3.37 -22.37 -6.70
N THR A 271 -3.28 -23.03 -5.56
CA THR A 271 -3.81 -24.38 -5.32
C THR A 271 -5.13 -24.34 -4.55
N THR A 272 -5.35 -23.28 -3.77
CA THR A 272 -6.53 -23.12 -2.93
C THR A 272 -7.17 -21.76 -3.20
N LEU A 273 -8.44 -21.78 -3.62
CA LEU A 273 -9.28 -20.60 -3.76
C LEU A 273 -10.58 -20.83 -3.00
N GLU A 274 -10.77 -20.10 -1.91
CA GLU A 274 -12.00 -20.14 -1.11
C GLU A 274 -12.78 -18.83 -1.31
N ILE A 275 -14.04 -18.94 -1.72
CA ILE A 275 -14.94 -17.79 -1.89
C ILE A 275 -16.19 -18.04 -1.06
N VAL A 276 -16.32 -17.28 0.03
CA VAL A 276 -17.49 -17.27 0.90
C VAL A 276 -18.33 -16.05 0.57
N PHE A 277 -19.45 -16.25 -0.10
CA PHE A 277 -20.39 -15.17 -0.42
C PHE A 277 -21.13 -14.68 0.83
N SER A 278 -21.41 -13.38 0.89
CA SER A 278 -22.32 -12.83 1.91
C SER A 278 -23.73 -13.37 1.65
N LYS A 279 -24.44 -13.79 2.71
CA LYS A 279 -25.74 -14.50 2.61
C LYS A 279 -26.74 -13.73 1.75
N GLY A 280 -26.98 -14.24 0.53
CA GLY A 280 -28.10 -13.95 -0.35
C GLY A 280 -28.57 -15.24 -0.99
N LEU A 281 -29.58 -15.88 -0.37
CA LEU A 281 -30.09 -17.25 -0.61
C LEU A 281 -30.65 -17.56 -2.01
N ALA A 282 -30.42 -16.74 -3.04
CA ALA A 282 -31.08 -16.90 -4.36
C ALA A 282 -30.14 -16.99 -5.59
N MET A 283 -28.82 -16.81 -5.46
CA MET A 283 -27.90 -16.82 -6.61
C MET A 283 -26.86 -17.95 -6.64
N LEU A 284 -26.85 -18.82 -5.62
CA LEU A 284 -25.85 -19.89 -5.48
C LEU A 284 -25.90 -20.96 -6.58
N SER A 285 -27.03 -21.16 -7.26
CA SER A 285 -27.11 -22.14 -8.36
C SER A 285 -26.76 -21.56 -9.74
N VAL A 286 -26.73 -20.23 -9.90
CA VAL A 286 -26.54 -19.60 -11.22
C VAL A 286 -25.05 -19.35 -11.47
N VAL A 287 -24.33 -18.85 -10.45
CA VAL A 287 -22.90 -18.50 -10.59
C VAL A 287 -22.02 -19.74 -10.71
N TRP A 288 -22.30 -20.82 -9.96
CA TRP A 288 -21.55 -22.08 -10.09
C TRP A 288 -21.80 -22.76 -11.44
N ASN A 289 -23.05 -22.73 -11.93
CA ASN A 289 -23.39 -23.29 -13.25
C ASN A 289 -22.83 -22.44 -14.41
N GLN A 290 -22.68 -21.12 -14.26
CA GLN A 290 -22.03 -20.24 -15.25
C GLN A 290 -20.52 -20.47 -15.34
N ILE A 291 -19.83 -20.59 -14.21
CA ILE A 291 -18.40 -20.93 -14.16
C ILE A 291 -18.17 -22.31 -14.80
N TYR A 292 -19.03 -23.27 -14.52
CA TYR A 292 -18.94 -24.62 -15.12
C TYR A 292 -19.31 -24.63 -16.61
N SER A 293 -20.30 -23.84 -17.06
CA SER A 293 -20.75 -23.86 -18.46
C SER A 293 -19.81 -23.15 -19.43
N GLU A 294 -19.11 -22.10 -19.00
CA GLU A 294 -18.16 -21.35 -19.84
C GLU A 294 -16.71 -21.86 -19.66
N GLY A 295 -16.32 -22.28 -18.45
CA GLY A 295 -14.97 -22.83 -18.19
C GLY A 295 -14.73 -24.25 -18.69
N ALA A 296 -15.75 -25.11 -18.71
CA ALA A 296 -15.60 -26.51 -19.14
C ALA A 296 -15.37 -26.67 -20.66
N GLN A 297 -15.65 -25.64 -21.48
CA GLN A 297 -15.40 -25.71 -22.92
C GLN A 297 -13.92 -25.49 -23.30
N HIS A 298 -13.07 -25.06 -22.35
CA HIS A 298 -11.66 -24.72 -22.61
C HIS A 298 -10.64 -25.40 -21.69
N MET A 299 -11.05 -26.38 -20.88
CA MET A 299 -10.13 -27.17 -20.03
C MET A 299 -10.01 -28.63 -20.49
N PRO A 300 -9.16 -28.97 -21.48
CA PRO A 300 -8.65 -30.32 -21.58
C PRO A 300 -7.37 -30.45 -20.72
N ASN A 301 -7.46 -31.26 -19.65
CA ASN A 301 -6.34 -31.93 -18.95
C ASN A 301 -5.75 -31.36 -17.64
N ALA A 302 -6.41 -30.47 -16.90
CA ALA A 302 -5.88 -30.00 -15.61
C ALA A 302 -6.76 -30.38 -14.40
N LEU A 303 -7.02 -31.67 -14.18
CA LEU A 303 -7.49 -32.20 -12.88
C LEU A 303 -7.32 -33.72 -12.88
N ASN A 304 -6.13 -34.20 -12.50
CA ASN A 304 -5.90 -35.59 -12.14
C ASN A 304 -5.72 -35.67 -10.61
N VAL A 305 -6.74 -35.24 -9.87
CA VAL A 305 -6.81 -35.35 -8.41
C VAL A 305 -8.00 -36.25 -8.06
N PRO A 306 -7.82 -37.32 -7.26
CA PRO A 306 -8.92 -38.19 -6.86
C PRO A 306 -9.98 -37.40 -6.11
N VAL A 307 -11.23 -37.52 -6.53
CA VAL A 307 -12.40 -36.88 -5.92
C VAL A 307 -12.73 -37.63 -4.62
N SER A 308 -12.04 -37.30 -3.53
CA SER A 308 -12.45 -37.76 -2.18
C SER A 308 -12.31 -36.75 -1.05
N GLU A 309 -11.78 -35.54 -1.24
CA GLU A 309 -11.63 -34.55 -0.15
C GLU A 309 -11.90 -33.09 -0.57
N VAL A 310 -12.99 -32.84 -1.31
CA VAL A 310 -13.57 -31.48 -1.39
C VAL A 310 -14.75 -31.42 -0.43
N THR A 311 -14.48 -31.12 0.84
CA THR A 311 -15.53 -30.92 1.84
C THR A 311 -16.14 -29.53 1.68
N CYS A 312 -17.38 -29.46 1.21
CA CYS A 312 -18.23 -28.28 1.31
C CYS A 312 -18.61 -28.09 2.80
N SER A 313 -17.88 -27.25 3.52
CA SER A 313 -18.13 -26.94 4.94
C SER A 313 -19.28 -25.94 5.11
N VAL A 314 -20.47 -26.27 4.62
CA VAL A 314 -21.71 -25.59 5.02
C VAL A 314 -22.35 -26.40 6.15
N CYS A 315 -21.71 -26.40 7.33
CA CYS A 315 -22.28 -26.78 8.64
C CYS A 315 -21.17 -26.73 9.71
N ALA A 316 -20.68 -25.55 10.07
CA ALA A 316 -19.82 -25.38 11.25
C ALA A 316 -19.95 -23.97 11.83
N ASP A 317 -21.18 -23.58 12.15
CA ASP A 317 -21.43 -22.46 13.07
C ASP A 317 -22.62 -22.81 13.96
N THR A 318 -22.41 -23.80 14.84
CA THR A 318 -23.38 -24.17 15.88
C THR A 318 -23.18 -23.27 17.09
N SER A 319 -23.79 -22.09 17.07
CA SER A 319 -24.02 -21.28 18.27
C SER A 319 -25.42 -20.66 18.35
N GLN A 320 -26.41 -21.22 17.64
CA GLN A 320 -27.84 -20.97 17.87
C GLN A 320 -28.63 -22.27 17.73
N TYR A 321 -28.64 -23.08 18.79
CA TYR A 321 -29.67 -24.10 19.01
C TYR A 321 -30.76 -23.44 19.86
N ASP A 322 -31.83 -23.00 19.20
CA ASP A 322 -33.21 -23.20 19.61
C ASP A 322 -34.11 -22.61 18.52
N GLN A 323 -35.12 -23.39 18.09
CA GLN A 323 -36.11 -23.12 17.05
C GLN A 323 -35.81 -23.60 15.62
N CYS A 324 -35.77 -24.93 15.44
CA CYS A 324 -36.20 -25.56 14.19
C CYS A 324 -37.40 -26.48 14.50
N SER A 325 -38.62 -25.98 14.31
CA SER A 325 -39.82 -26.81 14.22
C SER A 325 -39.90 -27.44 12.83
N ALA A 326 -40.20 -28.73 12.80
CA ALA A 326 -40.34 -29.58 11.63
C ALA A 326 -41.22 -28.96 10.52
N ASN A 327 -40.63 -28.71 9.35
CA ASN A 327 -41.22 -28.93 8.01
C ASN A 327 -40.36 -28.25 6.93
N SER A 328 -39.42 -28.98 6.33
CA SER A 328 -39.10 -28.87 4.89
C SER A 328 -37.96 -29.82 4.51
N ALA A 329 -38.22 -30.65 3.52
CA ALA A 329 -37.44 -31.81 3.10
C ALA A 329 -36.09 -31.45 2.44
N CYS A 330 -35.03 -32.17 2.84
CA CYS A 330 -33.80 -32.33 2.05
C CYS A 330 -33.99 -33.45 1.03
N GLY A 331 -33.80 -33.17 -0.26
CA GLY A 331 -33.77 -34.18 -1.33
C GLY A 331 -32.70 -33.85 -2.37
N CYS A 332 -31.69 -34.71 -2.47
CA CYS A 332 -30.67 -34.69 -3.52
C CYS A 332 -31.28 -35.10 -4.88
N PHE A 333 -30.94 -34.40 -5.97
CA PHE A 333 -31.19 -34.90 -7.32
C PHE A 333 -30.05 -34.59 -8.30
N HIS A 334 -29.51 -35.65 -8.89
CA HIS A 334 -28.73 -35.66 -10.14
C HIS A 334 -29.67 -35.43 -11.34
N MET A 335 -29.25 -34.64 -12.34
CA MET A 335 -29.77 -34.79 -13.71
C MET A 335 -28.80 -34.30 -14.79
N VAL A 336 -28.87 -35.03 -15.91
CA VAL A 336 -27.99 -35.09 -17.09
C VAL A 336 -28.39 -34.03 -18.13
N GLY A 337 -27.43 -33.59 -18.95
CA GLY A 337 -27.49 -32.37 -19.76
C GLY A 337 -28.49 -32.27 -20.91
N ALA A 338 -28.66 -31.03 -21.39
CA ALA A 338 -29.21 -30.68 -22.71
C ALA A 338 -28.73 -29.26 -23.10
N HIS A 339 -28.32 -29.12 -24.37
CA HIS A 339 -27.78 -27.90 -24.98
C HIS A 339 -28.87 -26.85 -25.31
N ASN A 340 -28.43 -25.58 -25.33
CA ASN A 340 -28.93 -24.43 -26.10
C ASN A 340 -30.10 -23.55 -25.59
N VAL A 341 -29.85 -22.24 -25.78
CA VAL A 341 -30.71 -21.04 -25.84
C VAL A 341 -31.07 -20.35 -24.51
N GLY A 342 -30.75 -19.04 -24.44
CA GLY A 342 -30.94 -18.17 -23.29
C GLY A 342 -32.40 -18.04 -22.83
N ILE A 343 -32.61 -17.99 -21.52
CA ILE A 343 -33.93 -17.98 -20.90
C ILE A 343 -33.98 -16.88 -19.84
N CYS A 344 -34.97 -15.98 -20.01
CA CYS A 344 -35.44 -15.06 -18.98
C CYS A 344 -35.88 -15.84 -17.73
N GLY A 345 -35.57 -15.34 -16.54
CA GLY A 345 -35.85 -16.04 -15.28
C GLY A 345 -37.33 -16.38 -15.08
N PHE A 346 -37.71 -17.62 -15.41
CA PHE A 346 -39.01 -18.19 -15.06
C PHE A 346 -38.79 -19.29 -14.02
N LEU A 347 -39.05 -18.98 -12.75
CA LEU A 347 -39.03 -19.96 -11.67
C LEU A 347 -40.28 -20.85 -11.75
N TRP A 348 -40.06 -22.12 -12.08
CA TRP A 348 -40.83 -23.29 -11.62
C TRP A 348 -42.37 -23.16 -11.55
N THR A 349 -43.02 -23.14 -12.71
CA THR A 349 -44.42 -23.58 -12.84
C THR A 349 -44.55 -24.53 -14.03
N SER A 350 -45.04 -25.75 -13.79
CA SER A 350 -45.38 -26.69 -14.86
C SER A 350 -46.49 -26.12 -15.73
N CYS A 351 -46.43 -26.33 -17.05
CA CYS A 351 -47.39 -25.78 -18.01
C CYS A 351 -48.87 -26.12 -17.68
N SER A 352 -49.11 -27.18 -16.90
CA SER A 352 -50.43 -27.63 -16.44
C SER A 352 -51.10 -26.76 -15.36
N THR A 353 -50.40 -25.81 -14.74
CA THR A 353 -50.92 -24.98 -13.64
C THR A 353 -51.22 -23.53 -14.04
N LEU A 354 -50.99 -23.16 -15.31
CA LEU A 354 -51.19 -21.79 -15.80
C LEU A 354 -52.50 -21.69 -16.59
N ALA A 355 -53.26 -20.62 -16.34
CA ALA A 355 -54.49 -20.36 -17.06
C ALA A 355 -54.18 -19.88 -18.51
N PRO A 356 -54.86 -20.41 -19.53
CA PRO A 356 -54.68 -19.97 -20.91
C PRO A 356 -55.31 -18.59 -21.13
N CYS A 357 -54.72 -17.81 -22.04
CA CYS A 357 -55.32 -16.58 -22.52
C CYS A 357 -56.55 -16.84 -23.39
N ASP A 358 -57.52 -15.92 -23.36
CA ASP A 358 -58.65 -15.96 -24.30
C ASP A 358 -58.13 -15.76 -25.73
N SER A 359 -58.46 -16.70 -26.62
CA SER A 359 -57.98 -16.72 -28.00
C SER A 359 -58.53 -15.60 -28.90
N LEU A 360 -59.61 -14.92 -28.49
CA LEU A 360 -60.24 -13.84 -29.27
C LEU A 360 -59.79 -12.46 -28.83
N THR A 361 -59.53 -12.25 -27.53
CA THR A 361 -59.23 -10.93 -26.96
C THR A 361 -57.79 -10.78 -26.47
N ASN A 362 -57.01 -11.86 -26.44
CA ASN A 362 -55.65 -11.91 -25.92
C ASN A 362 -55.53 -11.33 -24.49
N SER A 363 -56.56 -11.59 -23.68
CA SER A 363 -56.71 -11.06 -22.32
C SER A 363 -56.77 -12.18 -21.28
N CYS A 364 -56.45 -11.84 -20.04
CA CYS A 364 -56.50 -12.72 -18.89
C CYS A 364 -57.77 -12.50 -18.06
N ALA A 365 -58.27 -13.56 -17.41
CA ALA A 365 -59.46 -13.47 -16.55
C ALA A 365 -59.24 -12.65 -15.25
N LYS A 366 -57.98 -12.31 -14.94
CA LYS A 366 -57.61 -11.40 -13.84
C LYS A 366 -56.98 -10.14 -14.43
N ASP A 367 -57.46 -8.97 -14.00
CA ASP A 367 -57.11 -7.67 -14.58
C ASP A 367 -55.64 -7.24 -14.38
N ASP A 368 -54.94 -7.87 -13.43
CA ASP A 368 -53.54 -7.65 -13.08
C ASP A 368 -52.58 -8.67 -13.75
N HIS A 369 -53.09 -9.48 -14.68
CA HIS A 369 -52.33 -10.47 -15.42
C HIS A 369 -52.24 -10.14 -16.93
N ILE A 370 -51.11 -10.46 -17.54
CA ILE A 370 -50.83 -10.23 -18.96
C ILE A 370 -50.46 -11.53 -19.69
N CYS A 371 -50.79 -11.59 -20.98
CA CYS A 371 -50.53 -12.74 -21.84
C CYS A 371 -49.08 -12.77 -22.32
N VAL A 372 -48.38 -13.87 -22.04
CA VAL A 372 -46.98 -14.07 -22.44
C VAL A 372 -46.79 -15.45 -23.08
N HIS A 373 -45.96 -15.54 -24.13
CA HIS A 373 -45.58 -16.82 -24.74
C HIS A 373 -44.52 -17.53 -23.90
N HIS A 374 -44.89 -18.67 -23.29
CA HIS A 374 -43.98 -19.44 -22.46
C HIS A 374 -43.18 -20.47 -23.30
N PRO A 375 -41.83 -20.52 -23.22
CA PRO A 375 -40.99 -21.35 -24.11
C PRO A 375 -41.23 -22.87 -24.01
N ARG A 376 -41.79 -23.35 -22.91
CA ARG A 376 -42.12 -24.78 -22.71
C ARG A 376 -43.58 -25.13 -23.08
N CYS A 377 -44.42 -24.15 -23.39
CA CYS A 377 -45.84 -24.31 -23.67
C CYS A 377 -46.08 -24.05 -25.16
N ASN A 378 -45.83 -25.04 -26.00
CA ASN A 378 -45.56 -24.79 -27.42
C ASN A 378 -46.79 -24.54 -28.31
N THR A 379 -47.94 -24.09 -27.78
CA THR A 379 -49.11 -23.79 -28.64
C THR A 379 -50.06 -22.67 -28.22
N ARG A 380 -49.98 -22.03 -27.02
CA ARG A 380 -50.84 -20.86 -26.67
C ARG A 380 -50.19 -19.91 -25.65
N PRO A 381 -50.47 -18.58 -25.72
CA PRO A 381 -50.10 -17.63 -24.66
C PRO A 381 -50.80 -17.96 -23.34
N VAL A 382 -50.11 -17.73 -22.22
CA VAL A 382 -50.60 -18.00 -20.86
C VAL A 382 -50.52 -16.74 -19.99
N CYS A 383 -51.38 -16.67 -18.98
CA CYS A 383 -51.53 -15.51 -18.11
C CYS A 383 -50.50 -15.46 -16.97
N TYR A 384 -49.77 -14.34 -16.86
CA TYR A 384 -48.80 -14.07 -15.78
C TYR A 384 -49.12 -12.79 -15.01
N PRO A 385 -48.85 -12.71 -13.70
CA PRO A 385 -48.99 -11.46 -12.95
C PRO A 385 -48.03 -10.39 -13.50
N ALA A 386 -48.54 -9.18 -13.75
CA ALA A 386 -47.73 -8.08 -14.28
C ALA A 386 -46.55 -7.68 -13.36
N SER A 387 -46.65 -7.97 -12.06
CA SER A 387 -45.59 -7.71 -11.06
C SER A 387 -44.36 -8.61 -11.17
N MET A 388 -44.43 -9.71 -11.94
CA MET A 388 -43.33 -10.66 -12.12
C MET A 388 -42.48 -10.38 -13.36
N ILE A 389 -42.78 -9.33 -14.12
CA ILE A 389 -42.07 -9.00 -15.36
C ILE A 389 -41.22 -7.74 -15.16
N ASP A 390 -39.89 -7.85 -15.25
CA ASP A 390 -39.00 -6.68 -15.33
C ASP A 390 -38.92 -6.21 -16.80
N PRO A 391 -39.45 -5.01 -17.13
CA PRO A 391 -39.47 -4.50 -18.49
C PRO A 391 -38.08 -4.16 -19.06
N ARG A 392 -37.01 -4.20 -18.26
CA ARG A 392 -35.62 -4.00 -18.74
C ARG A 392 -34.99 -5.26 -19.36
N ILE A 393 -35.66 -6.41 -19.26
CA ILE A 393 -35.11 -7.71 -19.69
C ILE A 393 -35.90 -8.31 -20.88
N CYS A 394 -37.09 -7.81 -21.22
CA CYS A 394 -37.94 -8.30 -22.32
C CYS A 394 -38.48 -7.14 -23.19
N PRO A 395 -37.86 -6.79 -24.34
CA PRO A 395 -38.25 -5.61 -25.11
C PRO A 395 -39.47 -5.78 -26.06
N THR A 396 -40.24 -6.86 -25.97
CA THR A 396 -41.35 -7.15 -26.91
C THR A 396 -42.72 -7.36 -26.26
N ALA A 397 -43.03 -6.61 -25.20
CA ALA A 397 -44.39 -6.50 -24.67
C ALA A 397 -44.99 -5.12 -25.00
N THR A 398 -45.87 -5.06 -26.00
CA THR A 398 -46.68 -3.86 -26.29
C THR A 398 -47.80 -3.74 -25.25
N VAL A 399 -47.74 -2.72 -24.41
CA VAL A 399 -48.82 -2.35 -23.48
C VAL A 399 -49.74 -1.36 -24.19
N SER A 400 -50.99 -1.76 -24.43
CA SER A 400 -52.09 -0.89 -24.85
C SER A 400 -53.16 -0.89 -23.76
N THR A 401 -53.35 0.19 -23.02
CA THR A 401 -54.60 0.39 -22.27
C THR A 401 -54.99 1.86 -22.18
N SER A 402 -56.25 2.08 -22.53
CA SER A 402 -57.04 3.30 -22.57
C SER A 402 -57.73 3.62 -21.23
N THR A 403 -57.68 4.89 -20.84
CA THR A 403 -58.73 5.72 -20.18
C THR A 403 -59.43 5.31 -18.86
N THR A 404 -59.44 6.32 -17.97
CA THR A 404 -60.54 6.93 -17.17
C THR A 404 -60.84 6.52 -15.72
N ASN A 405 -60.67 7.54 -14.85
CA ASN A 405 -61.52 8.02 -13.73
C ASN A 405 -61.59 7.20 -12.43
N THR A 406 -60.96 7.70 -11.34
CA THR A 406 -61.50 8.52 -10.20
C THR A 406 -62.06 7.63 -9.07
N ILE A 407 -61.96 7.85 -7.75
CA ILE A 407 -61.97 9.02 -6.84
C ILE A 407 -61.31 8.59 -5.46
N PRO A 408 -61.43 9.29 -4.29
CA PRO A 408 -60.60 10.35 -3.69
C PRO A 408 -59.91 10.01 -2.33
N ASN A 409 -59.24 11.04 -1.79
CA ASN A 409 -58.96 11.36 -0.37
C ASN A 409 -57.62 10.90 0.25
N ALA A 410 -56.63 11.78 0.16
CA ALA A 410 -55.91 12.22 1.34
C ALA A 410 -55.61 13.74 1.21
N THR A 411 -56.03 14.46 2.23
CA THR A 411 -56.05 15.90 2.40
C THR A 411 -54.67 16.57 2.38
N GLU A 412 -54.69 17.80 1.87
CA GLU A 412 -53.60 18.73 1.62
C GLU A 412 -52.73 19.06 2.85
N ILE A 413 -51.41 19.09 2.65
CA ILE A 413 -50.57 20.17 3.15
C ILE A 413 -49.80 20.73 1.96
N THR A 414 -50.17 21.95 1.59
CA THR A 414 -49.57 22.78 0.54
C THR A 414 -48.12 23.15 0.85
N SER A 415 -47.19 22.82 -0.04
CA SER A 415 -45.95 23.56 -0.19
C SER A 415 -45.74 23.92 -1.67
N THR A 416 -45.89 25.21 -1.93
CA THR A 416 -45.64 25.91 -3.20
C THR A 416 -44.31 25.50 -3.85
N THR A 417 -44.39 24.99 -5.07
CA THR A 417 -43.26 24.84 -6.00
C THR A 417 -42.75 26.21 -6.44
N THR A 418 -41.63 26.65 -5.85
CA THR A 418 -40.74 27.60 -6.51
C THR A 418 -39.81 26.84 -7.43
N THR A 419 -39.97 27.07 -8.74
CA THR A 419 -39.07 26.66 -9.80
C THR A 419 -37.75 27.39 -9.61
N THR A 420 -36.80 26.80 -8.88
CA THR A 420 -35.43 27.29 -8.87
C THR A 420 -34.76 26.76 -10.12
N THR A 421 -34.60 27.63 -11.12
CA THR A 421 -33.62 27.46 -12.19
C THR A 421 -32.29 27.14 -11.53
N ILE A 422 -31.86 25.87 -11.62
CA ILE A 422 -30.48 25.50 -11.30
C ILE A 422 -29.65 26.05 -12.46
N THR A 423 -29.24 27.31 -12.34
CA THR A 423 -27.97 27.74 -12.91
C THR A 423 -26.94 26.78 -12.34
N THR A 424 -26.34 25.97 -13.20
CA THR A 424 -25.03 25.37 -12.96
C THR A 424 -24.04 26.51 -12.72
N THR A 425 -24.03 27.02 -11.50
CA THR A 425 -22.82 27.61 -10.93
C THR A 425 -21.85 26.45 -10.82
N THR A 426 -20.95 26.39 -11.78
CA THR A 426 -19.63 25.83 -11.57
C THR A 426 -19.14 26.35 -10.21
N PHE A 427 -19.20 25.52 -9.18
CA PHE A 427 -18.32 25.70 -8.03
C PHE A 427 -16.92 25.42 -8.57
N THR A 428 -16.33 26.44 -9.19
CA THR A 428 -14.90 26.65 -9.01
C THR A 428 -14.76 26.79 -7.50
N THR A 429 -14.34 25.72 -6.83
CA THR A 429 -13.47 25.93 -5.69
C THR A 429 -12.31 26.74 -6.26
N THR A 430 -12.38 28.06 -6.15
CA THR A 430 -11.16 28.84 -6.08
C THR A 430 -10.49 28.31 -4.82
N GLY A 431 -9.69 27.24 -4.98
CA GLY A 431 -8.64 26.94 -4.03
C GLY A 431 -7.96 28.29 -3.76
N ALA A 432 -7.62 28.53 -2.49
CA ALA A 432 -6.83 29.71 -2.12
C ALA A 432 -5.79 29.94 -3.22
N PRO A 433 -5.63 31.18 -3.74
CA PRO A 433 -4.79 31.43 -4.90
C PRO A 433 -3.45 30.74 -4.67
N ARG A 434 -3.09 29.81 -5.58
CA ARG A 434 -1.85 29.03 -5.50
C ARG A 434 -0.67 29.99 -5.55
N ASN A 435 -0.27 30.47 -4.39
CA ASN A 435 0.63 31.60 -4.24
C ASN A 435 1.93 31.13 -3.61
N TRP A 436 3.00 31.81 -4.00
CA TRP A 436 4.28 31.67 -3.34
C TRP A 436 4.33 32.61 -2.15
N ARG A 437 4.82 32.11 -1.02
CA ARG A 437 5.14 32.97 0.13
C ARG A 437 6.42 32.54 0.81
N PHE A 438 7.07 33.48 1.48
CA PHE A 438 8.21 33.16 2.31
C PHE A 438 7.80 32.34 3.53
N THR A 439 8.65 31.39 3.91
CA THR A 439 8.62 30.83 5.26
C THR A 439 9.22 31.82 6.26
N SER A 440 9.27 31.43 7.53
CA SER A 440 10.22 32.03 8.47
C SER A 440 11.66 32.00 7.90
N GLY A 441 12.50 32.95 8.33
CA GLY A 441 13.84 33.14 7.75
C GLY A 441 14.73 31.90 7.91
N MET A 442 15.24 31.39 6.80
CA MET A 442 16.15 30.25 6.80
C MET A 442 17.49 30.67 7.45
N PRO A 443 18.05 29.91 8.41
CA PRO A 443 19.20 30.36 9.22
C PRO A 443 20.53 30.55 8.46
N ILE A 444 20.63 30.05 7.22
CA ILE A 444 21.86 30.06 6.41
C ILE A 444 21.48 29.97 4.92
N GLY A 445 22.26 30.60 4.05
CA GLY A 445 22.11 30.47 2.60
C GLY A 445 22.90 29.28 2.11
N LEU A 446 22.27 28.37 1.39
CA LEU A 446 22.87 27.09 0.97
C LEU A 446 22.59 26.81 -0.49
N ARG A 447 23.60 26.39 -1.26
CA ARG A 447 23.43 25.75 -2.58
C ARG A 447 24.11 24.39 -2.61
N ASP A 448 23.70 23.54 -3.55
CA ASP A 448 24.24 22.17 -3.70
C ASP A 448 24.22 21.37 -2.37
N HIS A 449 23.27 21.73 -1.51
CA HIS A 449 22.88 21.03 -0.30
C HIS A 449 21.86 19.96 -0.68
N VAL A 450 21.62 19.02 0.24
CA VAL A 450 20.57 18.02 0.08
C VAL A 450 19.49 18.28 1.12
N ALA A 451 18.23 18.16 0.70
CA ALA A 451 17.08 18.11 1.58
C ALA A 451 16.52 16.68 1.58
N THR A 452 16.19 16.17 2.76
CA THR A 452 15.51 14.88 2.91
C THR A 452 14.42 15.01 3.96
N THR A 453 13.31 14.31 3.78
CA THR A 453 12.20 14.28 4.71
C THR A 453 12.43 13.17 5.73
N LEU A 454 12.48 13.52 7.02
CA LEU A 454 12.51 12.56 8.11
C LEU A 454 11.15 11.86 8.25
N MET A 455 11.12 10.74 8.96
CA MET A 455 9.92 9.92 9.14
C MET A 455 8.77 10.65 9.86
N ASP A 456 9.08 11.71 10.61
CA ASP A 456 8.10 12.57 11.28
C ASP A 456 7.57 13.72 10.38
N GLY A 457 8.00 13.79 9.12
CA GLY A 457 7.65 14.85 8.17
C GLY A 457 8.54 16.09 8.23
N THR A 458 9.51 16.16 9.16
CA THR A 458 10.48 17.27 9.24
C THR A 458 11.43 17.24 8.05
N ILE A 459 11.65 18.39 7.39
CA ILE A 459 12.66 18.49 6.32
C ILE A 459 14.01 18.79 6.93
N MET A 460 14.97 17.90 6.70
CA MET A 460 16.36 18.04 7.11
C MET A 460 17.21 18.50 5.91
N MET A 461 17.81 19.68 6.03
CA MET A 461 18.78 20.18 5.06
C MET A 461 20.20 20.03 5.59
N ILE A 462 21.06 19.50 4.73
CA ILE A 462 22.36 18.95 5.11
C ILE A 462 23.44 19.55 4.24
N GLY A 463 24.45 20.16 4.88
CA GLY A 463 25.65 20.68 4.24
C GLY A 463 25.38 21.67 3.12
N GLY A 464 26.21 21.62 2.08
CA GLY A 464 26.16 22.54 0.94
C GLY A 464 27.28 23.56 0.97
N ASN A 465 27.19 24.53 0.06
CA ASN A 465 28.09 25.68 -0.03
C ASN A 465 27.33 26.94 0.39
N ASN A 466 27.98 27.78 1.20
CA ASN A 466 27.35 28.91 1.88
C ASN A 466 27.89 30.28 1.43
N ASP A 467 27.26 31.34 1.95
CA ASP A 467 27.62 32.75 1.68
C ASP A 467 29.04 33.14 2.09
N ASP A 468 29.69 32.37 2.97
CA ASP A 468 31.05 32.62 3.46
C ASP A 468 32.11 32.02 2.52
N ASN A 469 31.72 31.66 1.28
CA ASN A 469 32.53 31.00 0.26
C ASN A 469 33.12 29.65 0.72
N GLY A 470 32.46 28.95 1.64
CA GLY A 470 32.92 27.68 2.18
C GLY A 470 31.87 26.57 2.09
N GLU A 471 32.34 25.34 1.91
CA GLU A 471 31.55 24.17 2.29
C GLU A 471 31.13 24.24 3.76
N THR A 472 29.92 23.78 4.07
CA THR A 472 29.42 23.72 5.45
C THR A 472 29.08 22.31 5.87
N ASN A 473 29.22 22.05 7.16
CA ASN A 473 28.75 20.83 7.83
C ASN A 473 27.41 21.06 8.55
N ARG A 474 26.84 22.27 8.46
CA ARG A 474 25.62 22.64 9.17
C ARG A 474 24.44 21.80 8.70
N VAL A 475 23.56 21.56 9.65
CA VAL A 475 22.31 20.85 9.46
C VAL A 475 21.21 21.69 10.06
N ILE A 476 20.17 21.96 9.27
CA ILE A 476 19.01 22.71 9.72
C ILE A 476 17.75 21.92 9.43
N LEU A 477 16.77 22.08 10.31
CA LEU A 477 15.50 21.38 10.26
C LEU A 477 14.37 22.38 10.02
N TYR A 478 13.44 22.01 9.15
CA TYR A 478 12.19 22.71 8.94
C TYR A 478 11.04 21.83 9.39
N ASN A 479 10.30 22.31 10.39
CA ASN A 479 9.07 21.66 10.82
C ASN A 479 7.91 22.22 9.99
N SER A 480 7.27 21.37 9.19
CA SER A 480 6.16 21.78 8.31
C SER A 480 4.87 22.13 9.06
N SER A 481 4.69 21.64 10.28
CA SER A 481 3.49 21.87 11.09
C SER A 481 3.54 23.23 11.79
N SER A 482 4.72 23.61 12.28
CA SER A 482 4.93 24.93 12.90
C SER A 482 5.51 25.99 11.95
N GLU A 483 5.95 25.59 10.75
CA GLU A 483 6.64 26.42 9.75
C GLU A 483 7.88 27.16 10.28
N THR A 484 8.60 26.53 11.21
CA THR A 484 9.77 27.09 11.89
C THR A 484 11.06 26.37 11.54
N TRP A 485 12.14 27.13 11.53
CA TRP A 485 13.52 26.62 11.41
C TRP A 485 14.15 26.34 12.77
N SER A 486 14.95 25.28 12.83
CA SER A 486 15.83 25.01 13.98
C SER A 486 17.18 24.46 13.50
N ASN A 487 18.22 24.62 14.32
CA ASN A 487 19.51 23.99 14.08
C ASN A 487 19.51 22.57 14.64
N ALA A 488 20.06 21.62 13.90
CA ALA A 488 20.41 20.29 14.42
C ALA A 488 21.90 20.20 14.71
N THR A 489 22.32 19.07 15.28
CA THR A 489 23.74 18.71 15.36
C THR A 489 24.34 18.69 13.96
N SER A 490 25.43 19.42 13.76
CA SER A 490 26.17 19.45 12.51
C SER A 490 26.85 18.11 12.21
N MET A 491 27.04 17.82 10.92
CA MET A 491 27.90 16.73 10.47
C MET A 491 29.35 16.97 10.95
N ARG A 492 30.16 15.91 10.96
CA ARG A 492 31.59 16.01 11.26
C ARG A 492 32.35 16.71 10.16
N ASN A 493 32.04 16.43 8.89
CA ASN A 493 32.77 16.97 7.75
C ASN A 493 31.90 17.89 6.91
N ALA A 494 32.41 19.09 6.61
CA ALA A 494 31.77 20.02 5.71
C ALA A 494 31.85 19.51 4.28
N ARG A 495 30.73 19.56 3.54
CA ARG A 495 30.64 19.00 2.20
C ARG A 495 29.49 19.57 1.38
N TYR A 496 29.66 19.68 0.07
CA TYR A 496 28.60 19.96 -0.91
C TYR A 496 28.64 18.94 -2.05
N ALA A 497 27.62 18.93 -2.92
CA ALA A 497 27.49 17.97 -4.03
C ALA A 497 27.56 16.49 -3.57
N HIS A 498 27.21 16.25 -2.30
CA HIS A 498 27.04 14.94 -1.70
C HIS A 498 25.61 14.43 -1.96
N ARG A 499 25.31 13.22 -1.48
CA ARG A 499 23.94 12.72 -1.40
C ARG A 499 23.55 12.40 0.03
N ALA A 500 22.30 12.64 0.37
CA ALA A 500 21.68 12.20 1.61
C ALA A 500 20.44 11.37 1.28
N SER A 501 20.27 10.25 1.97
CA SER A 501 19.14 9.34 1.77
C SER A 501 18.58 8.92 3.14
N ILE A 502 17.28 9.07 3.33
CA ILE A 502 16.58 8.46 4.46
C ILE A 502 16.51 6.96 4.23
N LEU A 503 17.01 6.19 5.20
CA LEU A 503 17.02 4.73 5.16
C LEU A 503 15.71 4.17 5.71
N PHE A 504 15.41 2.91 5.37
CA PHE A 504 14.25 2.19 5.90
C PHE A 504 14.30 1.97 7.41
N ASN A 505 15.40 2.31 8.07
CA ASN A 505 15.54 2.28 9.52
C ASN A 505 15.42 3.68 10.16
N GLY A 506 15.02 4.69 9.38
CA GLY A 506 14.83 6.07 9.82
C GLY A 506 16.12 6.89 9.96
N LYS A 507 17.30 6.28 9.81
CA LYS A 507 18.58 7.02 9.82
C LYS A 507 18.82 7.71 8.48
N VAL A 508 19.59 8.79 8.49
CA VAL A 508 19.98 9.51 7.27
C VAL A 508 21.42 9.20 6.92
N LEU A 509 21.62 8.55 5.77
CA LEU A 509 22.93 8.24 5.21
C LEU A 509 23.42 9.40 4.36
N VAL A 510 24.60 9.93 4.66
CA VAL A 510 25.27 10.97 3.87
C VAL A 510 26.54 10.39 3.24
N THR A 511 26.65 10.46 1.91
CA THR A 511 27.73 9.84 1.15
C THR A 511 28.49 10.84 0.29
N GLY A 512 29.82 10.75 0.32
CA GLY A 512 30.72 11.45 -0.59
C GLY A 512 30.60 12.98 -0.56
N GLY A 513 30.82 13.62 -1.70
CA GLY A 513 30.82 15.07 -1.89
C GLY A 513 32.23 15.66 -2.00
N GLN A 514 32.29 16.98 -1.89
CA GLN A 514 33.53 17.73 -1.92
C GLN A 514 33.71 18.56 -0.65
N ARG A 515 34.92 18.48 -0.07
CA ARG A 515 35.27 19.08 1.23
C ARG A 515 36.16 20.32 1.13
N ALA A 516 36.76 20.56 -0.02
CA ALA A 516 37.54 21.75 -0.34
C ALA A 516 37.71 21.79 -1.87
N THR A 517 38.21 22.89 -2.43
CA THR A 517 38.54 22.98 -3.86
C THR A 517 39.40 21.79 -4.30
N TYR A 518 38.89 20.99 -5.24
CA TYR A 518 39.56 19.81 -5.78
C TYR A 518 39.77 18.62 -4.82
N ILE A 519 39.11 18.62 -3.65
CA ILE A 519 39.19 17.53 -2.66
C ILE A 519 37.83 16.84 -2.52
N THR A 520 37.60 15.81 -3.33
CA THR A 520 36.45 14.89 -3.18
C THR A 520 36.67 13.93 -2.02
N THR A 521 35.59 13.49 -1.38
CA THR A 521 35.65 12.55 -0.25
C THR A 521 34.87 11.27 -0.53
N ASP A 522 35.34 10.19 0.07
CA ASP A 522 34.72 8.87 0.19
C ASP A 522 33.99 8.69 1.54
N SER A 523 34.19 9.61 2.48
CA SER A 523 33.64 9.50 3.83
C SER A 523 32.12 9.44 3.83
N VAL A 524 31.61 8.62 4.74
CA VAL A 524 30.18 8.39 4.95
C VAL A 524 29.83 8.73 6.39
N GLU A 525 28.70 9.40 6.57
CA GLU A 525 28.19 9.76 7.89
C GLU A 525 26.72 9.35 8.01
N LEU A 526 26.37 8.75 9.14
CA LEU A 526 25.04 8.29 9.45
C LEU A 526 24.46 9.14 10.59
N TYR A 527 23.33 9.80 10.35
CA TYR A 527 22.60 10.51 11.37
C TYR A 527 21.48 9.65 11.92
N ASP A 528 21.41 9.56 13.24
CA ASP A 528 20.32 8.89 13.95
C ASP A 528 19.38 9.95 14.56
N PRO A 529 18.16 10.13 14.02
CA PRO A 529 17.21 11.11 14.54
C PRO A 529 16.78 10.87 15.99
N SER A 530 16.79 9.62 16.46
CA SER A 530 16.37 9.26 17.82
C SER A 530 17.38 9.74 18.88
N THR A 531 18.67 9.65 18.55
CA THR A 531 19.76 10.08 19.44
C THR A 531 20.28 11.47 19.11
N LYS A 532 19.92 12.03 17.94
CA LYS A 532 20.43 13.28 17.38
C LYS A 532 21.96 13.29 17.29
N LYS A 533 22.55 12.17 16.89
CA LYS A 533 24.01 12.01 16.77
C LYS A 533 24.40 11.58 15.36
N TRP A 534 25.57 12.06 14.96
CA TRP A 534 26.27 11.62 13.75
C TRP A 534 27.31 10.57 14.12
N THR A 535 27.37 9.50 13.31
CA THR A 535 28.38 8.45 13.41
C THR A 535 29.08 8.33 12.07
N SER A 536 30.41 8.36 12.06
CA SER A 536 31.18 8.03 10.86
C SER A 536 31.22 6.51 10.73
N ILE A 537 30.82 5.99 9.57
CA ILE A 537 30.85 4.56 9.24
C ILE A 537 31.89 4.32 8.14
N ASP A 538 32.01 3.07 7.70
CA ASP A 538 32.93 2.70 6.62
C ASP A 538 32.72 3.56 5.36
N SER A 539 33.84 3.95 4.76
CA SER A 539 33.88 4.82 3.59
C SER A 539 33.45 4.09 2.31
N LEU A 540 33.04 4.89 1.32
CA LEU A 540 32.92 4.43 -0.06
C LEU A 540 34.25 3.87 -0.56
N ASN A 541 34.20 2.94 -1.52
CA ASN A 541 35.40 2.44 -2.19
C ASN A 541 36.09 3.51 -3.02
N HIS A 542 35.35 4.55 -3.42
CA HIS A 542 35.86 5.64 -4.24
C HIS A 542 35.31 6.98 -3.77
N ALA A 543 36.19 7.96 -3.62
CA ALA A 543 35.81 9.34 -3.35
C ALA A 543 35.10 9.95 -4.56
N ARG A 544 33.88 10.47 -4.35
CA ARG A 544 33.01 10.92 -5.44
C ARG A 544 32.12 12.10 -5.04
N ARG A 545 31.83 12.98 -6.00
CA ARG A 545 30.78 14.02 -5.91
C ARG A 545 29.83 13.90 -7.11
N TYR A 546 28.65 14.53 -7.02
CA TYR A 546 27.62 14.49 -8.09
C TYR A 546 27.21 13.07 -8.53
N HIS A 547 27.39 12.09 -7.63
CA HIS A 547 26.85 10.74 -7.79
C HIS A 547 25.36 10.71 -7.45
N THR A 548 24.72 9.62 -7.81
CA THR A 548 23.35 9.32 -7.37
C THR A 548 23.37 8.35 -6.19
N ALA A 549 22.39 8.49 -5.31
CA ALA A 549 22.12 7.57 -4.20
C ALA A 549 20.64 7.22 -4.26
N THR A 550 20.33 5.95 -4.54
CA THR A 550 18.96 5.46 -4.71
C THR A 550 18.67 4.40 -3.66
N VAL A 551 17.72 4.66 -2.77
CA VAL A 551 17.21 3.65 -1.83
C VAL A 551 16.38 2.65 -2.63
N LEU A 552 16.74 1.39 -2.58
CA LEU A 552 16.11 0.30 -3.32
C LEU A 552 14.95 -0.29 -2.53
N SER A 553 14.03 -0.99 -3.20
CA SER A 553 12.89 -1.65 -2.54
C SER A 553 13.28 -2.72 -1.52
N ASN A 554 14.53 -3.20 -1.54
CA ASN A 554 15.06 -4.13 -0.54
C ASN A 554 15.75 -3.41 0.65
N GLY A 555 15.70 -2.08 0.72
CA GLY A 555 16.30 -1.27 1.78
C GLY A 555 17.79 -0.94 1.59
N LYS A 556 18.48 -1.54 0.62
CA LYS A 556 19.87 -1.18 0.29
C LYS A 556 19.93 0.16 -0.43
N VAL A 557 21.08 0.82 -0.40
CA VAL A 557 21.30 2.08 -1.13
C VAL A 557 22.30 1.86 -2.25
N LEU A 558 21.87 2.08 -3.49
CA LEU A 558 22.74 2.09 -4.66
C LEU A 558 23.41 3.45 -4.82
N ILE A 559 24.73 3.46 -4.74
CA ILE A 559 25.58 4.61 -5.05
C ILE A 559 26.17 4.40 -6.44
N ALA A 560 25.88 5.28 -7.39
CA ALA A 560 26.29 5.10 -8.79
C ALA A 560 26.91 6.35 -9.41
N GLY A 561 28.00 6.13 -10.16
CA GLY A 561 28.73 7.13 -10.92
C GLY A 561 29.25 8.30 -10.07
N GLY A 562 29.18 9.51 -10.62
CA GLY A 562 29.77 10.71 -10.07
C GLY A 562 31.14 11.00 -10.68
N GLU A 563 31.88 11.88 -10.03
CA GLU A 563 33.24 12.24 -10.45
C GLU A 563 34.17 12.39 -9.26
N THR A 564 35.45 12.19 -9.53
CA THR A 564 36.55 12.46 -8.62
C THR A 564 37.51 13.48 -9.23
N TYR A 565 38.43 14.00 -8.43
CA TYR A 565 39.50 14.88 -8.91
C TYR A 565 40.87 14.21 -8.76
N SER A 566 41.66 14.25 -9.83
CA SER A 566 43.06 13.84 -9.84
C SER A 566 43.94 15.03 -10.21
N VAL A 567 45.02 15.24 -9.47
CA VAL A 567 46.02 16.29 -9.78
C VAL A 567 46.64 16.13 -11.17
N ASN A 568 46.69 14.90 -11.71
CA ASN A 568 47.32 14.62 -13.00
C ASN A 568 46.35 14.66 -14.18
N TYR A 569 45.07 14.40 -13.95
CA TYR A 569 44.07 14.22 -15.02
C TYR A 569 42.87 15.16 -14.91
N GLY A 570 42.84 16.01 -13.87
CA GLY A 570 41.70 16.88 -13.59
C GLY A 570 40.47 16.08 -13.12
N GLN A 571 39.30 16.47 -13.62
CA GLN A 571 38.01 15.87 -13.27
C GLN A 571 37.80 14.55 -14.02
N ILE A 572 37.57 13.46 -13.28
CA ILE A 572 37.38 12.12 -13.83
C ILE A 572 35.97 11.63 -13.52
N SER A 573 35.16 11.42 -14.56
CA SER A 573 33.85 10.79 -14.42
C SER A 573 33.96 9.29 -14.20
N MET A 574 33.04 8.72 -13.41
CA MET A 574 33.11 7.33 -12.96
C MET A 574 31.94 6.49 -13.46
N SER A 575 32.19 5.21 -13.69
CA SER A 575 31.18 4.16 -13.93
C SER A 575 30.94 3.28 -12.70
N ALA A 576 31.80 3.36 -11.69
CA ALA A 576 31.74 2.50 -10.51
C ALA A 576 30.42 2.69 -9.75
N ALA A 577 29.86 1.57 -9.31
CA ALA A 577 28.71 1.53 -8.41
C ALA A 577 28.97 0.62 -7.21
N GLU A 578 28.36 0.95 -6.08
CA GLU A 578 28.46 0.19 -4.84
C GLU A 578 27.12 0.24 -4.09
N LEU A 579 26.87 -0.80 -3.30
CA LEU A 579 25.67 -0.96 -2.47
C LEU A 579 26.05 -0.79 -1.00
N TYR A 580 25.26 0.00 -0.28
CA TYR A 580 25.25 -0.02 1.17
C TYR A 580 24.08 -0.86 1.68
N ASP A 581 24.38 -1.81 2.56
CA ASP A 581 23.37 -2.55 3.32
C ASP A 581 23.26 -1.95 4.73
N PRO A 582 22.18 -1.20 5.04
CA PRO A 582 22.05 -0.54 6.34
C PRO A 582 21.71 -1.48 7.49
N PHE A 583 21.33 -2.74 7.20
CA PHE A 583 21.05 -3.74 8.22
C PHE A 583 22.30 -4.51 8.62
N ALA A 584 23.17 -4.80 7.64
CA ALA A 584 24.47 -5.42 7.89
C ALA A 584 25.57 -4.40 8.23
N ASP A 585 25.36 -3.12 7.91
CA ASP A 585 26.36 -2.05 7.95
C ASP A 585 27.60 -2.37 7.10
N ILE A 586 27.37 -2.87 5.89
CA ILE A 586 28.43 -3.32 4.97
C ILE A 586 28.28 -2.66 3.60
N TRP A 587 29.41 -2.26 3.04
CA TRP A 587 29.54 -1.86 1.64
C TRP A 587 29.89 -3.06 0.75
N THR A 588 29.22 -3.20 -0.39
CA THR A 588 29.50 -4.23 -1.38
C THR A 588 29.64 -3.62 -2.76
N VAL A 589 30.74 -3.91 -3.45
CA VAL A 589 30.90 -3.54 -4.86
C VAL A 589 29.91 -4.35 -5.70
N THR A 590 29.18 -3.68 -6.60
CA THR A 590 28.24 -4.31 -7.53
C THR A 590 28.75 -4.15 -8.98
N GLY A 591 28.01 -4.62 -9.98
CA GLY A 591 28.32 -4.30 -11.37
C GLY A 591 28.48 -2.79 -11.61
N SER A 592 29.19 -2.42 -12.67
CA SER A 592 29.45 -1.02 -13.03
C SER A 592 28.57 -0.57 -14.19
N LEU A 593 28.31 0.74 -14.24
CA LEU A 593 27.75 1.39 -15.43
C LEU A 593 28.66 1.09 -16.63
N LYS A 594 28.07 0.91 -17.81
CA LYS A 594 28.79 0.74 -19.06
C LYS A 594 29.50 2.02 -19.50
N ASN A 595 28.94 3.18 -19.12
CA ASN A 595 29.53 4.48 -19.40
C ASN A 595 29.78 5.28 -18.11
N ASN A 596 30.86 6.05 -18.10
CA ASN A 596 31.19 6.93 -16.98
C ASN A 596 30.24 8.12 -16.92
N ARG A 597 29.58 8.39 -15.79
CA ARG A 597 28.55 9.45 -15.71
C ARG A 597 28.72 10.31 -14.47
N THR A 598 28.63 11.63 -14.64
CA THR A 598 28.55 12.62 -13.56
C THR A 598 27.35 13.55 -13.81
N ARG A 599 26.77 14.16 -12.77
CA ARG A 599 25.59 15.06 -12.89
C ARG A 599 24.42 14.43 -13.66
N HIS A 600 24.36 13.10 -13.63
CA HIS A 600 23.29 12.28 -14.17
C HIS A 600 22.19 12.16 -13.12
N THR A 601 21.03 11.63 -13.52
CA THR A 601 19.94 11.33 -12.59
C THR A 601 19.66 9.84 -12.56
N ALA A 602 19.10 9.40 -11.44
CA ALA A 602 18.67 8.03 -11.21
C ALA A 602 17.24 8.03 -10.70
N CYS A 603 16.45 7.02 -11.08
CA CYS A 603 15.07 6.86 -10.65
C CYS A 603 14.79 5.38 -10.38
N LEU A 604 14.31 5.07 -9.17
CA LEU A 604 13.75 3.76 -8.86
C LEU A 604 12.42 3.61 -9.58
N LEU A 605 12.33 2.60 -10.44
CA LEU A 605 11.14 2.27 -11.20
C LEU A 605 10.19 1.39 -10.38
N LYS A 606 8.90 1.36 -10.75
CA LYS A 606 7.90 0.53 -10.07
C LYS A 606 8.21 -0.97 -10.08
N ASN A 607 8.98 -1.43 -11.07
CA ASN A 607 9.43 -2.83 -11.14
C ASN A 607 10.68 -3.13 -10.28
N GLY A 608 11.13 -2.17 -9.46
CA GLY A 608 12.29 -2.32 -8.58
C GLY A 608 13.65 -2.08 -9.23
N LYS A 609 13.73 -1.90 -10.56
CA LYS A 609 14.98 -1.53 -11.24
C LYS A 609 15.29 -0.05 -11.09
N VAL A 610 16.57 0.34 -11.23
CA VAL A 610 16.96 1.76 -11.22
C VAL A 610 17.35 2.18 -12.62
N LEU A 611 16.62 3.15 -13.19
CA LEU A 611 17.00 3.83 -14.41
C LEU A 611 18.06 4.89 -14.10
N VAL A 612 19.15 4.90 -14.86
CA VAL A 612 20.19 5.94 -14.84
C VAL A 612 20.34 6.53 -16.23
N ALA A 613 20.24 7.85 -16.34
CA ALA A 613 20.33 8.54 -17.62
C ALA A 613 21.09 9.87 -17.55
N GLY A 614 21.69 10.24 -18.69
CA GLY A 614 22.40 11.49 -18.89
C GLY A 614 23.80 11.52 -18.26
N GLY A 615 24.23 12.71 -17.88
CA GLY A 615 25.62 13.02 -17.56
C GLY A 615 26.45 13.26 -18.82
N SER A 616 25.98 14.20 -19.65
CA SER A 616 26.57 14.55 -20.95
C SER A 616 26.61 13.38 -21.95
N GLN A 617 25.63 12.48 -21.85
CA GLN A 617 25.45 11.34 -22.74
C GLN A 617 23.98 11.12 -23.13
N LEU A 618 23.77 10.48 -24.27
CA LEU A 618 22.45 10.06 -24.76
C LEU A 618 21.99 8.72 -24.15
N THR A 619 22.94 7.85 -23.83
CA THR A 619 22.68 6.48 -23.37
C THR A 619 21.97 6.50 -22.02
N SER A 620 21.18 5.47 -21.75
CA SER A 620 20.61 5.20 -20.42
C SER A 620 20.70 3.71 -20.10
N GLU A 621 20.70 3.40 -18.81
CA GLU A 621 21.04 2.08 -18.29
C GLU A 621 20.11 1.72 -17.13
N LEU A 622 19.82 0.43 -17.00
CA LEU A 622 19.00 -0.15 -15.93
C LEU A 622 19.89 -0.99 -15.03
N TYR A 623 19.86 -0.67 -13.75
CA TYR A 623 20.39 -1.53 -12.70
C TYR A 623 19.30 -2.49 -12.20
N ASP A 624 19.63 -3.77 -12.09
CA ASP A 624 18.77 -4.78 -11.52
C ASP A 624 19.28 -5.20 -10.13
N PRO A 625 18.62 -4.77 -9.03
CA PRO A 625 19.04 -5.11 -7.67
C PRO A 625 19.08 -6.60 -7.34
N ALA A 626 18.31 -7.43 -8.06
CA ALA A 626 18.26 -8.86 -7.78
C ALA A 626 19.52 -9.58 -8.28
N THR A 627 20.13 -9.07 -9.36
CA THR A 627 21.32 -9.67 -9.99
C THR A 627 22.59 -8.86 -9.76
N GLY A 628 22.46 -7.58 -9.41
CA GLY A 628 23.57 -6.64 -9.31
C GLY A 628 24.14 -6.21 -10.67
N LEU A 629 23.47 -6.54 -11.78
CA LEU A 629 23.92 -6.27 -13.14
C LEU A 629 23.32 -4.99 -13.72
N TRP A 630 24.09 -4.37 -14.62
CA TRP A 630 23.67 -3.23 -15.43
C TRP A 630 23.36 -3.68 -16.86
N THR A 631 22.27 -3.17 -17.40
CA THR A 631 21.85 -3.42 -18.79
C THR A 631 21.58 -2.11 -19.51
N THR A 632 21.97 -1.99 -20.77
CA THR A 632 21.63 -0.82 -21.58
C THR A 632 20.15 -0.88 -21.98
N THR A 633 19.44 0.24 -21.86
CA THR A 633 18.07 0.40 -22.41
C THR A 633 18.10 1.44 -23.54
N GLY A 634 16.95 1.80 -24.13
CA GLY A 634 16.88 2.85 -25.14
C GLY A 634 17.56 4.15 -24.69
N SER A 635 18.00 4.94 -25.66
CA SER A 635 18.72 6.20 -25.41
C SER A 635 17.78 7.40 -25.47
N MET A 636 18.05 8.40 -24.65
CA MET A 636 17.48 9.74 -24.80
C MET A 636 17.80 10.29 -26.19
N LYS A 637 16.94 11.17 -26.68
CA LYS A 637 17.10 11.84 -27.97
C LYS A 637 18.01 13.07 -27.87
N GLN A 638 18.14 13.66 -26.69
CA GLN A 638 19.10 14.72 -26.40
C GLN A 638 19.91 14.41 -25.14
N PHE A 639 21.22 14.66 -25.20
CA PHE A 639 22.09 14.47 -24.04
C PHE A 639 21.84 15.59 -23.04
N ARG A 640 21.89 15.25 -21.75
CA ARG A 640 21.56 16.17 -20.65
C ARG A 640 22.50 15.96 -19.48
N GLU A 641 22.84 17.03 -18.78
CA GLU A 641 23.42 17.01 -17.44
C GLU A 641 22.75 18.09 -16.58
N GLY A 642 22.66 17.86 -15.27
CA GLY A 642 21.93 18.76 -14.37
C GLY A 642 20.43 18.86 -14.68
N HIS A 643 19.85 17.83 -15.31
CA HIS A 643 18.41 17.67 -15.52
C HIS A 643 17.75 17.05 -14.29
N THR A 644 16.42 16.96 -14.29
CA THR A 644 15.65 16.22 -13.29
C THR A 644 14.93 15.04 -13.93
N MET A 645 14.63 14.04 -13.10
CA MET A 645 13.91 12.83 -13.47
C MET A 645 12.80 12.58 -12.44
N SER A 646 11.57 12.36 -12.90
CA SER A 646 10.38 12.21 -12.05
C SER A 646 9.60 10.96 -12.47
N LEU A 647 9.42 10.01 -11.54
CA LEU A 647 8.53 8.86 -11.75
C LEU A 647 7.08 9.32 -11.67
N LEU A 648 6.33 9.12 -12.73
CA LEU A 648 4.93 9.54 -12.82
C LEU A 648 3.99 8.47 -12.25
N PRO A 649 2.76 8.84 -11.82
CA PRO A 649 1.78 7.88 -11.31
C PRO A 649 1.45 6.74 -12.28
N ASN A 650 1.56 6.97 -13.59
CA ASN A 650 1.35 5.95 -14.62
C ASN A 650 2.55 4.99 -14.80
N GLY A 651 3.66 5.19 -14.07
CA GLY A 651 4.87 4.37 -14.15
C GLY A 651 5.90 4.81 -15.19
N GLN A 652 5.59 5.79 -16.05
CA GLN A 652 6.58 6.39 -16.94
C GLN A 652 7.50 7.35 -16.19
N VAL A 653 8.65 7.67 -16.78
CA VAL A 653 9.61 8.58 -16.19
C VAL A 653 9.76 9.83 -17.06
N LEU A 654 9.47 11.00 -16.49
CA LEU A 654 9.67 12.29 -17.14
C LEU A 654 11.07 12.82 -16.88
N VAL A 655 11.79 13.19 -17.93
CA VAL A 655 13.05 13.91 -17.87
C VAL A 655 12.89 15.31 -18.44
N THR A 656 13.36 16.33 -17.71
CA THR A 656 13.14 17.74 -18.09
C THR A 656 14.43 18.54 -18.01
N GLY A 657 14.66 19.40 -19.02
CA GLY A 657 15.78 20.35 -19.05
C GLY A 657 17.17 19.70 -19.01
N GLY A 658 18.11 20.35 -18.35
CA GLY A 658 19.53 19.99 -18.33
C GLY A 658 20.28 20.56 -19.54
N HIS A 659 21.55 20.94 -19.34
CA HIS A 659 22.36 21.66 -20.33
C HIS A 659 21.60 22.87 -20.94
N SER A 660 20.84 23.59 -20.11
CA SER A 660 19.99 24.72 -20.50
C SER A 660 19.01 24.40 -21.66
N LEU A 661 18.50 23.18 -21.74
CA LEU A 661 17.49 22.78 -22.72
C LEU A 661 16.07 23.11 -22.24
N LYS A 662 15.17 23.37 -23.20
CA LYS A 662 13.71 23.48 -22.96
C LYS A 662 12.97 22.16 -23.19
N SER A 663 13.63 21.19 -23.80
CA SER A 663 13.01 19.91 -24.16
C SER A 663 12.76 19.03 -22.94
N ALA A 664 11.74 18.20 -23.06
CA ALA A 664 11.42 17.14 -22.11
C ALA A 664 11.14 15.84 -22.86
N GLU A 665 11.41 14.72 -22.21
CA GLU A 665 11.26 13.39 -22.77
C GLU A 665 10.61 12.45 -21.74
N LEU A 666 9.81 11.50 -22.21
CA LEU A 666 9.27 10.41 -21.43
C LEU A 666 10.02 9.13 -21.76
N TYR A 667 10.42 8.41 -20.71
CA TYR A 667 10.85 7.03 -20.78
C TYR A 667 9.72 6.10 -20.36
N ASP A 668 9.47 5.08 -21.18
CA ASP A 668 8.55 3.99 -20.85
C ASP A 668 9.35 2.75 -20.40
N PRO A 669 9.28 2.39 -19.10
CA PRO A 669 9.98 1.21 -18.58
C PRO A 669 9.57 -0.13 -19.19
N LEU A 670 8.37 -0.23 -19.76
CA LEU A 670 7.88 -1.49 -20.33
C LEU A 670 8.53 -1.77 -21.68
N THR A 671 8.73 -0.73 -22.48
CA THR A 671 9.29 -0.84 -23.84
C THR A 671 10.76 -0.42 -23.93
N GLY A 672 11.26 0.30 -22.91
CA GLY A 672 12.59 0.89 -22.91
C GLY A 672 12.74 2.09 -23.85
N ASN A 673 11.64 2.62 -24.38
CA ASN A 673 11.65 3.69 -25.38
C ASN A 673 11.65 5.09 -24.75
N TRP A 674 12.35 6.01 -25.42
CA TRP A 674 12.31 7.45 -25.14
C TRP A 674 11.53 8.19 -26.21
N THR A 675 10.57 8.99 -25.79
CA THR A 675 9.73 9.83 -26.67
C THR A 675 9.79 11.28 -26.24
N PHE A 676 9.96 12.20 -27.20
CA PHE A 676 9.76 13.62 -26.92
C PHE A 676 8.32 13.89 -26.50
N VAL A 677 8.18 14.80 -25.54
CA VAL A 677 6.91 15.46 -25.25
C VAL A 677 7.01 16.92 -25.67
N GLU A 678 5.92 17.67 -25.46
CA GLU A 678 5.94 19.11 -25.65
C GLU A 678 7.10 19.76 -24.86
N ASN A 679 7.69 20.81 -25.42
CA ASN A 679 8.78 21.52 -24.75
C ASN A 679 8.23 22.34 -23.58
N MET A 680 9.04 22.47 -22.53
CA MET A 680 8.85 23.52 -21.54
C MET A 680 8.95 24.90 -22.21
N HIS A 681 8.35 25.91 -21.59
CA HIS A 681 8.41 27.29 -22.04
C HIS A 681 9.79 27.89 -21.80
N TYR A 682 10.46 27.46 -20.73
CA TYR A 682 11.78 27.98 -20.35
C TYR A 682 12.86 26.89 -20.33
N ALA A 683 13.96 27.18 -21.02
CA ALA A 683 15.19 26.42 -20.94
C ALA A 683 15.81 26.54 -19.53
N ARG A 684 16.22 25.41 -18.94
CA ARG A 684 16.76 25.37 -17.56
C ARG A 684 17.61 24.14 -17.28
N GLN A 685 18.56 24.29 -16.35
CA GLN A 685 19.31 23.22 -15.68
C GLN A 685 19.44 23.54 -14.19
N TYR A 686 19.75 22.53 -13.35
CA TYR A 686 19.79 22.64 -11.88
C TYR A 686 18.49 23.20 -11.27
N HIS A 687 17.37 22.95 -11.95
CA HIS A 687 16.03 23.17 -11.45
C HIS A 687 15.56 21.98 -10.62
N THR A 688 14.41 22.13 -9.97
CA THR A 688 13.72 21.03 -9.30
C THR A 688 12.47 20.65 -10.08
N ALA A 689 12.08 19.37 -10.02
CA ALA A 689 10.83 18.85 -10.58
C ALA A 689 10.21 17.90 -9.57
N THR A 690 9.04 18.28 -9.04
CA THR A 690 8.36 17.53 -7.97
C THR A 690 7.02 17.05 -8.46
N VAL A 691 6.75 15.75 -8.32
CA VAL A 691 5.42 15.17 -8.56
C VAL A 691 4.53 15.55 -7.38
N MET A 692 3.49 16.33 -7.65
CA MET A 692 2.53 16.81 -6.65
C MET A 692 1.48 15.73 -6.35
N LEU A 693 0.69 15.92 -5.28
CA LEU A 693 -0.36 14.95 -4.87
C LEU A 693 -1.46 14.75 -5.93
N ASP A 694 -1.65 15.72 -6.83
CA ASP A 694 -2.59 15.63 -7.95
C ASP A 694 -1.99 14.91 -9.18
N GLY A 695 -0.75 14.43 -9.08
CA GLY A 695 -0.02 13.74 -10.15
C GLY A 695 0.66 14.68 -11.15
N ASN A 696 0.43 16.00 -11.10
CA ASN A 696 1.14 16.95 -11.96
C ASN A 696 2.60 17.12 -11.49
N VAL A 697 3.50 17.46 -12.42
CA VAL A 697 4.89 17.75 -12.08
C VAL A 697 5.12 19.26 -12.05
N LEU A 698 5.45 19.80 -10.88
CA LEU A 698 5.84 21.20 -10.70
C LEU A 698 7.34 21.35 -10.94
N VAL A 699 7.71 22.10 -11.97
CA VAL A 699 9.09 22.42 -12.33
C VAL A 699 9.42 23.85 -11.90
N ALA A 700 10.39 24.01 -11.00
CA ALA A 700 10.71 25.29 -10.37
C ALA A 700 12.18 25.69 -10.54
N GLY A 701 12.38 26.97 -10.89
CA GLY A 701 13.69 27.61 -10.95
C GLY A 701 14.64 27.01 -11.98
N GLY A 702 15.93 27.06 -11.68
CA GLY A 702 17.01 26.63 -12.55
C GLY A 702 17.79 27.80 -13.15
N TYR A 703 18.76 27.43 -13.97
CA TYR A 703 19.74 28.32 -14.58
C TYR A 703 19.72 28.12 -16.10
N ASN A 704 19.83 29.22 -16.84
CA ASN A 704 20.18 29.19 -18.26
C ASN A 704 21.33 30.15 -18.52
N THR A 705 21.03 31.42 -18.78
CA THR A 705 22.00 32.51 -18.77
C THR A 705 22.03 33.18 -17.40
N THR A 706 20.86 33.29 -16.77
CA THR A 706 20.65 33.74 -15.39
C THR A 706 19.85 32.70 -14.62
N ALA A 707 19.84 32.82 -13.29
CA ALA A 707 18.86 32.12 -12.47
C ALA A 707 17.44 32.56 -12.85
N THR A 708 16.45 31.70 -12.60
CA THR A 708 15.04 32.01 -12.88
C THR A 708 14.15 31.71 -11.69
N ASN A 709 13.07 32.47 -11.56
CA ASN A 709 11.99 32.23 -10.60
C ASN A 709 10.73 31.63 -11.24
N ARG A 710 10.85 31.21 -12.51
CA ARG A 710 9.74 30.67 -13.30
C ARG A 710 9.34 29.28 -12.83
N VAL A 711 8.03 29.05 -12.82
CA VAL A 711 7.40 27.79 -12.47
C VAL A 711 6.54 27.33 -13.63
N GLU A 712 6.55 26.03 -13.90
CA GLU A 712 5.74 25.38 -14.93
C GLU A 712 5.17 24.08 -14.40
N PHE A 713 3.99 23.70 -14.88
CA PHE A 713 3.36 22.42 -14.58
C PHE A 713 3.33 21.54 -15.81
N TYR A 714 3.75 20.31 -15.65
CA TYR A 714 3.50 19.25 -16.61
C TYR A 714 2.34 18.39 -16.14
N ASN A 715 1.34 18.21 -17.00
CA ASN A 715 0.24 17.30 -16.75
C ASN A 715 0.49 15.97 -17.50
N PRO A 716 0.74 14.84 -16.80
CA PRO A 716 1.04 13.57 -17.43
C PRO A 716 -0.06 12.99 -18.33
N GLU A 717 -1.32 13.28 -18.03
CA GLU A 717 -2.48 12.73 -18.76
C GLU A 717 -2.62 13.39 -20.14
N THR A 718 -2.51 14.71 -20.18
CA THR A 718 -2.60 15.51 -21.41
C THR A 718 -1.26 15.67 -22.12
N ARG A 719 -0.15 15.39 -21.41
CA ARG A 719 1.24 15.59 -21.84
C ARG A 719 1.58 17.04 -22.21
N LYS A 720 0.88 18.00 -21.61
CA LYS A 720 1.03 19.44 -21.89
C LYS A 720 1.72 20.17 -20.76
N TRP A 721 2.37 21.27 -21.13
CA TRP A 721 2.94 22.24 -20.20
C TRP A 721 2.01 23.41 -20.01
N THR A 722 1.87 23.86 -18.76
CA THR A 722 1.15 25.09 -18.42
C THR A 722 2.05 26.00 -17.59
N THR A 723 2.00 27.29 -17.89
CA THR A 723 2.71 28.32 -17.11
C THR A 723 1.74 28.96 -16.13
N THR A 724 2.25 29.36 -14.97
CA THR A 724 1.51 30.18 -14.02
C THR A 724 1.99 31.63 -14.08
N TYR A 725 1.07 32.57 -13.85
CA TYR A 725 1.45 33.97 -13.61
C TYR A 725 2.23 34.10 -12.30
N GLU A 726 1.86 33.30 -11.30
CA GLU A 726 2.54 33.21 -10.01
C GLU A 726 3.93 32.60 -10.16
N ARG A 727 4.90 33.22 -9.50
CA ARG A 727 6.33 32.87 -9.55
C ARG A 727 6.88 32.77 -8.15
N MET A 728 7.98 32.02 -8.01
CA MET A 728 8.81 32.13 -6.82
C MET A 728 9.23 33.59 -6.62
N LYS A 729 9.32 34.02 -5.38
CA LYS A 729 9.74 35.36 -5.00
C LYS A 729 11.22 35.59 -5.30
N HIS A 730 12.06 34.55 -5.15
CA HIS A 730 13.45 34.58 -5.61
C HIS A 730 13.68 33.65 -6.80
N ASP A 731 14.60 34.07 -7.66
CA ASP A 731 15.19 33.27 -8.72
C ASP A 731 16.28 32.37 -8.16
N ARG A 732 16.23 31.07 -8.44
CA ARG A 732 17.08 30.09 -7.74
C ARG A 732 17.50 28.98 -8.69
N HIS A 733 18.75 28.54 -8.61
CA HIS A 733 19.19 27.24 -9.10
C HIS A 733 20.00 26.53 -8.03
N SER A 734 20.28 25.24 -8.21
CA SER A 734 21.00 24.42 -7.19
C SER A 734 20.31 24.47 -5.82
N HIS A 735 19.00 24.65 -5.82
CA HIS A 735 18.11 24.65 -4.66
C HIS A 735 17.47 23.27 -4.50
N THR A 736 16.78 23.05 -3.38
CA THR A 736 16.01 21.84 -3.14
C THR A 736 14.51 22.15 -3.12
N ALA A 737 13.70 21.16 -3.49
CA ALA A 737 12.25 21.21 -3.38
C ALA A 737 11.77 19.94 -2.67
N SER A 738 10.94 20.09 -1.64
CA SER A 738 10.42 18.98 -0.83
C SER A 738 8.91 19.09 -0.72
N LEU A 739 8.20 18.07 -1.21
CA LEU A 739 6.75 17.97 -1.02
C LEU A 739 6.48 17.65 0.45
N LEU A 740 5.66 18.47 1.10
CA LEU A 740 5.31 18.32 2.50
C LEU A 740 4.07 17.41 2.65
N PRO A 741 3.88 16.75 3.81
CA PRO A 741 2.73 15.89 4.06
C PRO A 741 1.36 16.59 3.89
N ASN A 742 1.32 17.92 4.04
CA ASN A 742 0.13 18.73 3.85
C ASN A 742 -0.13 19.13 2.38
N GLY A 743 0.64 18.61 1.42
CA GLY A 743 0.52 18.89 0.00
C GLY A 743 1.22 20.15 -0.50
N LYS A 744 1.77 20.98 0.39
CA LYS A 744 2.55 22.18 0.02
C LYS A 744 3.95 21.80 -0.46
N LEU A 745 4.55 22.62 -1.31
CA LEU A 745 5.94 22.43 -1.74
C LEU A 745 6.86 23.45 -1.07
N LEU A 746 7.87 22.98 -0.33
CA LEU A 746 8.93 23.82 0.20
C LEU A 746 10.09 23.91 -0.80
N VAL A 747 10.40 25.11 -1.29
CA VAL A 747 11.60 25.39 -2.09
C VAL A 747 12.59 26.16 -1.25
N ALA A 748 13.79 25.60 -1.02
CA ALA A 748 14.76 26.13 -0.08
C ALA A 748 16.16 26.33 -0.68
N GLY A 749 16.79 27.43 -0.30
CA GLY A 749 18.17 27.77 -0.69
C GLY A 749 18.36 27.97 -2.21
N GLY A 750 19.51 27.56 -2.70
CA GLY A 750 20.02 27.87 -4.02
C GLY A 750 20.67 29.25 -4.09
N ASN A 751 21.10 29.60 -5.29
CA ASN A 751 21.78 30.87 -5.55
C ASN A 751 21.21 31.55 -6.81
N SER A 752 21.42 32.86 -6.87
CA SER A 752 21.26 33.68 -8.07
C SER A 752 22.53 34.48 -8.29
N ASN A 753 23.15 34.33 -9.46
CA ASN A 753 24.42 34.96 -9.83
C ASN A 753 25.50 34.72 -8.74
N SER A 754 25.73 35.69 -7.85
CA SER A 754 26.73 35.65 -6.76
C SER A 754 26.13 35.66 -5.34
N TYR A 755 24.81 35.59 -5.20
CA TYR A 755 24.12 35.64 -3.90
C TYR A 755 23.53 34.27 -3.54
N TYR A 756 23.74 33.79 -2.32
CA TYR A 756 23.12 32.56 -1.83
C TYR A 756 21.88 32.92 -1.01
N TRP A 757 20.76 32.26 -1.33
CA TRP A 757 19.51 32.61 -0.72
C TRP A 757 19.39 32.05 0.69
N ARG A 758 19.37 32.94 1.68
CA ARG A 758 18.97 32.66 3.07
C ARG A 758 17.45 32.61 3.23
N SER A 759 16.76 32.01 2.28
CA SER A 759 15.30 32.01 2.25
C SER A 759 14.77 30.69 1.71
N ALA A 760 13.59 30.34 2.19
CA ALA A 760 12.77 29.29 1.64
C ALA A 760 11.36 29.82 1.41
N GLU A 761 10.67 29.19 0.48
CA GLU A 761 9.36 29.59 0.02
C GLU A 761 8.44 28.39 -0.05
N LEU A 762 7.18 28.61 0.31
CA LEU A 762 6.11 27.62 0.20
C LEU A 762 5.25 27.94 -1.01
N TYR A 763 4.94 26.91 -1.77
CA TYR A 763 3.84 26.87 -2.72
C TYR A 763 2.62 26.24 -2.06
N GLU A 764 1.50 26.96 -2.05
CA GLU A 764 0.24 26.54 -1.41
C GLU A 764 -0.72 25.78 -2.32
#